data_AF-A0AAJ1EWF8-F1
#
_entry.id   AF-A0AAJ1EWF8-F1
#
_cell.length_a   1.000
_cell.length_b   1.000
_cell.length_c   1.000
_cell.angle_alpha   90.00
_cell.angle_beta   90.00
_cell.angle_gamma   90.00
#
_symmetry.space_group_name_H-M   'P 1'
#
loop_
_entity.id
_entity.type
_entity.pdbx_description
1 polymer ?
#
loop_
_entity_poly.entity_id
_entity_poly.type
_entity_poly.pdbx_seq_one_letter_code
_entity_poly.pdbx_strand_id
1 'polypeptide(L)'
;MEKNLPVNLLTASVIHQLCHKLDIRPTKQLGQNFVTEPSAIRKIVREAGIQPGDQVLEVGPGLGSLTLGLLEAEAQVVACEIDSRLASFLPATIRAHAPSAANNLYLIQKDALKLLPADLTGLSSIAEGAKEAGNEREGNVSDASSGLSRDFSPTVLVSNLPYNVAVPVLLHLFATFPSIERALVMVQKEVAQRLCARPGTKIYGVPSVKIAWYGRARMGSDISRRVFYPQPNVDSALVEITRRTQPGLPSPGVNKTEDVSSEAALGTQAGLTAPQATEREAVFNLIDQAFASRRKMLRAGLKTWAQPLAAVPLLKAGGIDPTQRAENLEIKDFAVLARLRKALIAGFENLAESVATPGEQIPTEAVTAPDDTPNCDANAKGKTSIASANGKINLALACGKSLDGYHDLTTVFQAVNVRETVKITLRPRDIELQTFFSAPPGAVGYDSARDQEALADLDPLNNLATRAFLLVASRCGYQGGARIQVTKQVPVAAGMAGGSADGAAALLAANQVLQAGLNRKELAELGASLGADVPFGLYGGTCFGDRHGDRITPLPPAKPLHLVVAVSPQTLPTPQVFKQFDQQEAARASLPKLADLAALLTAVYTGDFAALSELVFNDLQLPALKLLPELTATLEAAKEQGALPFISGSGPSVACLVETADQATKLATSLAQLEQVAYALPLAFSAGDPDIAGKQWLA
;
A
#
# COMPACT_ATOMS: atom_id res chain seq x y z
N MET A 1 -12.67 32.70 52.19
CA MET A 1 -12.76 31.33 51.66
C MET A 1 -14.19 31.08 51.26
N GLU A 2 -14.55 31.37 50.01
CA GLU A 2 -15.81 30.90 49.45
C GLU A 2 -15.78 29.37 49.46
N LYS A 3 -16.72 28.74 50.17
CA LYS A 3 -16.87 27.28 50.12
C LYS A 3 -17.30 26.95 48.69
N ASN A 4 -16.43 26.32 47.91
CA ASN A 4 -16.82 25.68 46.65
C ASN A 4 -18.01 24.77 46.96
N LEU A 5 -19.18 25.11 46.42
CA LEU A 5 -20.39 24.32 46.59
C LEU A 5 -20.17 22.99 45.85
N PRO A 6 -20.44 21.84 46.50
CA PRO A 6 -20.21 20.54 45.89
C PRO A 6 -21.12 20.32 44.68
N VAL A 7 -20.62 19.59 43.69
CA VAL A 7 -21.43 19.15 42.54
C VAL A 7 -22.46 18.12 43.00
N ASN A 8 -23.74 18.37 42.71
CA ASN A 8 -24.86 17.51 43.05
C ASN A 8 -25.36 16.76 41.81
N LEU A 9 -24.98 15.49 41.68
CA LEU A 9 -25.42 14.63 40.56
C LEU A 9 -26.95 14.41 40.55
N LEU A 10 -27.51 14.23 39.35
CA LEU A 10 -28.95 14.00 39.18
C LEU A 10 -29.35 12.61 39.68
N THR A 11 -30.49 12.55 40.37
CA THR A 11 -31.15 11.29 40.77
C THR A 11 -32.39 11.05 39.91
N ALA A 12 -32.93 9.84 39.95
CA ALA A 12 -34.18 9.49 39.24
C ALA A 12 -35.34 10.48 39.52
N SER A 13 -35.49 10.91 40.78
CA SER A 13 -36.54 11.87 41.17
C SER A 13 -36.36 13.23 40.50
N VAL A 14 -35.12 13.75 40.47
CA VAL A 14 -34.80 15.03 39.82
C VAL A 14 -35.01 14.93 38.32
N ILE A 15 -34.59 13.83 37.69
CA ILE A 15 -34.79 13.60 36.24
C ILE A 15 -36.28 13.58 35.89
N HIS A 16 -37.13 12.90 36.66
CA HIS A 16 -38.57 12.93 36.44
C HIS A 16 -39.15 14.36 36.56
N GLN A 17 -38.71 15.12 37.55
CA GLN A 17 -39.15 16.52 37.72
C GLN A 17 -38.71 17.40 36.54
N LEU A 18 -37.47 17.24 36.06
CA LEU A 18 -36.95 17.97 34.91
C LEU A 18 -37.70 17.62 33.63
N CYS A 19 -37.94 16.34 33.36
CA CYS A 19 -38.74 15.90 32.22
C CYS A 19 -40.15 16.50 32.24
N HIS A 20 -40.81 16.50 33.41
CA HIS A 20 -42.15 17.10 33.56
C HIS A 20 -42.13 18.61 33.36
N LYS A 21 -41.16 19.33 33.94
CA LYS A 21 -41.03 20.79 33.77
C LYS A 21 -40.80 21.20 32.32
N LEU A 22 -40.10 20.36 31.55
CA LEU A 22 -39.75 20.62 30.17
C LEU A 22 -40.79 20.13 29.15
N ASP A 23 -41.88 19.50 29.63
CA ASP A 23 -42.82 18.73 28.80
C ASP A 23 -42.11 17.79 27.81
N ILE A 24 -40.99 17.21 28.27
CA ILE A 24 -40.24 16.24 27.49
C ILE A 24 -40.84 14.88 27.79
N ARG A 25 -41.49 14.31 26.78
CA ARG A 25 -41.81 12.88 26.74
C ARG A 25 -40.65 12.19 26.02
N PRO A 26 -39.79 11.45 26.73
CA PRO A 26 -38.66 10.77 26.09
C PRO A 26 -39.19 9.85 24.99
N THR A 27 -38.83 10.14 23.74
CA THR A 27 -39.33 9.38 22.60
C THR A 27 -38.34 8.30 22.19
N LYS A 28 -38.84 7.12 21.82
CA LYS A 28 -38.03 6.06 21.22
C LYS A 28 -37.35 6.51 19.91
N GLN A 29 -37.92 7.51 19.23
CA GLN A 29 -37.41 8.03 17.94
C GLN A 29 -36.06 8.77 18.09
N LEU A 30 -35.86 9.51 19.18
CA LEU A 30 -34.60 10.23 19.45
C LEU A 30 -33.59 9.41 20.25
N GLY A 31 -33.93 8.19 20.66
CA GLY A 31 -33.03 7.30 21.41
C GLY A 31 -32.61 7.84 22.79
N GLN A 32 -33.35 8.80 23.35
CA GLN A 32 -33.03 9.47 24.61
C GLN A 32 -33.22 8.51 25.79
N ASN A 33 -32.13 8.14 26.44
CA ASN A 33 -32.12 7.37 27.69
C ASN A 33 -31.19 8.08 28.68
N PHE A 34 -31.75 8.74 29.68
CA PHE A 34 -30.99 9.52 30.67
C PHE A 34 -30.51 8.62 31.80
N VAL A 35 -29.24 8.73 32.18
CA VAL A 35 -28.69 7.98 33.32
C VAL A 35 -29.20 8.58 34.64
N THR A 36 -29.80 7.76 35.49
CA THR A 36 -30.48 8.16 36.73
C THR A 36 -29.69 7.92 38.01
N GLU A 37 -28.63 7.12 37.93
CA GLU A 37 -27.86 6.68 39.09
C GLU A 37 -26.50 7.40 39.19
N PRO A 38 -26.26 8.21 40.24
CA PRO A 38 -24.97 8.88 40.47
C PRO A 38 -23.77 7.92 40.51
N SER A 39 -23.94 6.71 41.05
CA SER A 39 -22.89 5.69 41.08
C SER A 39 -22.45 5.22 39.69
N ALA A 40 -23.39 5.16 38.74
CA ALA A 40 -23.11 4.79 37.36
C ALA A 40 -22.31 5.90 36.66
N ILE A 41 -22.67 7.17 36.88
CA ILE A 41 -21.92 8.33 36.36
C ILE A 41 -20.48 8.33 36.86
N ARG A 42 -20.27 8.22 38.18
CA ARG A 42 -18.90 8.19 38.75
C ARG A 42 -18.08 7.00 38.26
N LYS A 43 -18.73 5.86 38.00
CA LYS A 43 -18.07 4.70 37.38
C LYS A 43 -17.57 5.04 35.96
N ILE A 44 -18.41 5.66 35.12
CA ILE A 44 -18.06 6.06 33.76
C ILE A 44 -16.88 7.04 33.76
N VAL A 45 -16.95 8.10 34.57
CA VAL A 45 -15.90 9.13 34.63
C VAL A 45 -14.57 8.54 35.10
N ARG A 46 -14.61 7.66 36.11
CA ARG A 46 -13.42 6.96 36.58
C ARG A 46 -12.83 6.02 35.52
N GLU A 47 -13.67 5.27 34.81
CA GLU A 47 -13.22 4.36 33.75
C GLU A 47 -12.66 5.11 32.52
N ALA A 48 -13.14 6.34 32.27
CA ALA A 48 -12.59 7.22 31.23
C ALA A 48 -11.20 7.76 31.62
N GLY A 49 -10.82 7.66 32.90
CA GLY A 49 -9.54 8.14 33.42
C GLY A 49 -9.40 9.66 33.32
N ILE A 50 -10.52 10.39 33.46
CA ILE A 50 -10.53 11.86 33.38
C ILE A 50 -9.65 12.46 34.48
N GLN A 51 -8.80 13.39 34.07
CA GLN A 51 -7.98 14.20 34.96
C GLN A 51 -8.51 15.65 35.04
N PRO A 52 -8.24 16.37 36.14
CA PRO A 52 -8.53 17.79 36.23
C PRO A 52 -7.92 18.57 35.06
N GLY A 53 -8.74 19.37 34.37
CA GLY A 53 -8.32 20.17 33.23
C GLY A 53 -8.37 19.46 31.86
N ASP A 54 -8.71 18.16 31.80
CA ASP A 54 -8.92 17.46 30.53
C ASP A 54 -9.96 18.20 29.66
N GLN A 55 -9.67 18.36 28.36
CA GLN A 55 -10.62 18.90 27.39
C GLN A 55 -11.47 17.76 26.83
N VAL A 56 -12.70 17.65 27.31
CA VAL A 56 -13.61 16.56 27.00
C VAL A 56 -14.68 17.03 26.02
N LEU A 57 -14.83 16.30 24.92
CA LEU A 57 -16.01 16.41 24.06
C LEU A 57 -17.07 15.42 24.56
N GLU A 58 -18.26 15.93 24.87
CA GLU A 58 -19.45 15.14 25.18
C GLU A 58 -20.49 15.32 24.07
N VAL A 59 -20.98 14.21 23.51
CA VAL A 59 -22.11 14.24 22.57
C VAL A 59 -23.37 13.76 23.27
N GLY A 60 -24.47 14.47 23.08
CA GLY A 60 -25.76 14.15 23.68
C GLY A 60 -25.75 14.24 25.21
N PRO A 61 -25.43 15.41 25.79
CA PRO A 61 -25.45 15.62 27.24
C PRO A 61 -26.83 15.39 27.87
N GLY A 62 -27.91 15.55 27.08
CA GLY A 62 -29.27 15.38 27.55
C GLY A 62 -29.62 16.35 28.67
N LEU A 63 -30.04 15.82 29.81
CA LEU A 63 -30.32 16.62 31.02
C LEU A 63 -29.06 17.01 31.79
N GLY A 64 -27.88 16.48 31.43
CA GLY A 64 -26.60 16.82 32.05
C GLY A 64 -26.10 15.85 33.13
N SER A 65 -26.65 14.63 33.23
CA SER A 65 -26.21 13.66 34.25
C SER A 65 -24.72 13.32 34.13
N LEU A 66 -24.24 13.03 32.91
CA LEU A 66 -22.83 12.73 32.66
C LEU A 66 -21.98 14.00 32.66
N THR A 67 -22.47 15.08 32.06
CA THR A 67 -21.86 16.42 32.13
C THR A 67 -21.52 16.81 33.56
N LEU A 68 -22.44 16.66 34.52
CA LEU A 68 -22.17 16.95 35.94
C LEU A 68 -21.09 16.06 36.53
N GLY A 69 -21.01 14.78 36.15
CA GLY A 69 -19.93 13.89 36.57
C GLY A 69 -18.57 14.29 36.02
N LEU A 70 -18.52 14.74 34.76
CA LEU A 70 -17.28 15.25 34.14
C LEU A 70 -16.82 16.56 34.81
N LEU A 71 -17.77 17.44 35.12
CA LEU A 71 -17.50 18.68 35.86
C LEU A 71 -17.10 18.41 37.32
N GLU A 72 -17.67 17.39 37.98
CA GLU A 72 -17.24 16.91 39.31
C GLU A 72 -15.76 16.47 39.31
N ALA A 73 -15.25 15.97 38.17
CA ALA A 73 -13.85 15.63 37.97
C ALA A 73 -12.98 16.80 37.46
N GLU A 74 -13.50 18.03 37.48
CA GLU A 74 -12.80 19.26 37.07
C GLU A 74 -12.36 19.29 35.59
N ALA A 75 -13.04 18.54 34.72
CA ALA A 75 -12.82 18.60 33.28
C ALA A 75 -13.38 19.90 32.67
N GLN A 76 -12.79 20.31 31.55
CA GLN A 76 -13.34 21.32 30.65
C GLN A 76 -14.20 20.63 29.60
N VAL A 77 -15.52 20.83 29.64
CA VAL A 77 -16.48 20.05 28.86
C VAL A 77 -17.05 20.90 27.73
N VAL A 78 -16.86 20.44 26.49
CA VAL A 78 -17.62 20.91 25.33
C VAL A 78 -18.75 19.92 25.08
N ALA A 79 -19.98 20.33 25.32
CA ALA A 79 -21.16 19.50 25.14
C ALA A 79 -21.87 19.84 23.82
N CYS A 80 -22.11 18.83 22.98
CA CYS A 80 -22.80 18.95 21.70
C CYS A 80 -24.18 18.30 21.77
N GLU A 81 -25.25 19.10 21.67
CA GLU A 81 -26.64 18.65 21.76
C GLU A 81 -27.43 19.02 20.50
N ILE A 82 -28.22 18.07 20.00
CA ILE A 82 -29.04 18.25 18.80
C ILE A 82 -30.44 18.78 19.13
N ASP A 83 -31.03 18.39 20.27
CA ASP A 83 -32.35 18.86 20.70
C ASP A 83 -32.22 20.27 21.30
N SER A 84 -32.78 21.26 20.60
CA SER A 84 -32.74 22.66 20.99
C SER A 84 -33.32 22.92 22.39
N ARG A 85 -34.31 22.15 22.84
CA ARG A 85 -34.93 22.30 24.16
C ARG A 85 -33.99 21.83 25.26
N LEU A 86 -33.35 20.69 25.05
CA LEU A 86 -32.36 20.16 25.99
C LEU A 86 -31.13 21.06 26.05
N ALA A 87 -30.62 21.50 24.90
CA ALA A 87 -29.52 22.46 24.81
C ALA A 87 -29.83 23.75 25.59
N SER A 88 -31.01 24.34 25.36
CA SER A 88 -31.41 25.58 26.04
C SER A 88 -31.55 25.43 27.55
N PHE A 89 -31.89 24.22 28.03
CA PHE A 89 -32.10 23.96 29.45
C PHE A 89 -30.85 23.54 30.22
N LEU A 90 -29.90 22.88 29.56
CA LEU A 90 -28.68 22.36 30.19
C LEU A 90 -27.95 23.41 31.05
N PRO A 91 -27.76 24.67 30.61
CA PRO A 91 -27.13 25.69 31.44
C PRO A 91 -27.83 25.94 32.77
N ALA A 92 -29.17 25.90 32.81
CA ALA A 92 -29.94 26.08 34.04
C ALA A 92 -29.72 24.90 34.99
N THR A 93 -29.69 23.66 34.48
CA THR A 93 -29.36 22.48 35.29
C THR A 93 -27.98 22.62 35.91
N ILE A 94 -26.97 22.97 35.12
CA ILE A 94 -25.58 23.06 35.61
C ILE A 94 -25.42 24.16 36.64
N ARG A 95 -26.02 25.34 36.45
CA ARG A 95 -25.95 26.41 37.46
C ARG A 95 -26.62 26.02 38.77
N ALA A 96 -27.70 25.25 38.72
CA ALA A 96 -28.40 24.79 39.92
C ALA A 96 -27.65 23.66 40.66
N HIS A 97 -26.96 22.78 39.92
CA HIS A 97 -26.35 21.56 40.46
C HIS A 97 -24.83 21.61 40.63
N ALA A 98 -24.15 22.51 39.93
CA ALA A 98 -22.70 22.67 39.93
C ALA A 98 -22.29 24.14 39.70
N PRO A 99 -22.75 25.09 40.53
CA PRO A 99 -22.53 26.52 40.31
C PRO A 99 -21.04 26.89 40.20
N SER A 100 -20.19 26.29 41.02
CA SER A 100 -18.73 26.52 41.00
C SER A 100 -18.03 25.98 39.75
N ALA A 101 -18.66 25.07 39.00
CA ALA A 101 -18.10 24.45 37.80
C ALA A 101 -18.74 24.97 36.49
N ALA A 102 -19.69 25.91 36.56
CA ALA A 102 -20.39 26.43 35.39
C ALA A 102 -19.45 27.09 34.36
N ASN A 103 -18.30 27.63 34.80
CA ASN A 103 -17.27 28.20 33.91
C ASN A 103 -16.57 27.14 33.04
N ASN A 104 -16.68 25.86 33.40
CA ASN A 104 -16.00 24.76 32.72
C ASN A 104 -16.90 24.06 31.68
N LEU A 105 -18.13 24.53 31.46
CA LEU A 105 -19.04 24.00 30.44
C LEU A 105 -19.21 24.99 29.28
N TYR A 106 -19.06 24.44 28.08
CA TYR A 106 -19.26 25.09 26.80
C TYR A 106 -20.29 24.28 26.01
N LEU A 107 -21.29 24.94 25.44
CA LEU A 107 -22.42 24.27 24.79
C LEU A 107 -22.48 24.61 23.30
N ILE A 108 -22.57 23.58 22.47
CA ILE A 108 -22.80 23.67 21.03
C ILE A 108 -24.15 23.01 20.72
N GLN A 109 -25.09 23.78 20.18
CA GLN A 109 -26.34 23.22 19.66
C GLN A 109 -26.15 22.82 18.20
N LYS A 110 -25.78 21.56 17.94
CA LYS A 110 -25.52 21.07 16.58
C LYS A 110 -25.73 19.55 16.50
N ASP A 111 -26.01 19.07 15.28
CA ASP A 111 -25.89 17.65 14.98
C ASP A 111 -24.41 17.23 15.03
N ALA A 112 -24.08 16.24 15.84
CA ALA A 112 -22.72 15.76 16.02
C ALA A 112 -22.09 15.25 14.70
N LEU A 113 -22.89 14.75 13.75
CA LEU A 113 -22.41 14.36 12.41
C LEU A 113 -22.01 15.56 11.53
N LYS A 114 -22.34 16.78 11.95
CA LYS A 114 -22.01 18.04 11.25
C LYS A 114 -21.00 18.88 12.03
N LEU A 115 -20.50 18.38 13.14
CA LEU A 115 -19.49 19.06 13.96
C LEU A 115 -18.15 19.10 13.21
N LEU A 116 -17.49 20.25 13.24
CA LEU A 116 -16.22 20.57 12.58
C LEU A 116 -15.27 21.30 13.55
N PRO A 117 -13.96 21.35 13.29
CA PRO A 117 -13.00 22.04 14.17
C PRO A 117 -13.32 23.53 14.38
N ALA A 118 -13.84 24.20 13.35
CA ALA A 118 -14.23 25.61 13.43
C ALA A 118 -15.40 25.87 14.41
N ASP A 119 -16.18 24.84 14.77
CA ASP A 119 -17.24 24.99 15.79
C ASP A 119 -16.68 25.03 17.22
N LEU A 120 -15.41 24.68 17.41
CA LEU A 120 -14.75 24.58 18.72
C LEU A 120 -13.83 25.77 19.01
N THR A 121 -13.87 26.80 18.16
CA THR A 121 -13.07 28.03 18.32
C THR A 121 -13.91 29.16 18.89
N GLY A 122 -13.32 30.00 19.75
CA GLY A 122 -13.96 31.20 20.28
C GLY A 122 -15.19 30.93 21.16
N LEU A 123 -15.29 29.75 21.77
CA LEU A 123 -16.44 29.40 22.61
C LEU A 123 -16.41 30.16 23.94
N SER A 124 -17.57 30.67 24.35
CA SER A 124 -17.77 31.29 25.66
C SER A 124 -18.40 30.29 26.63
N SER A 125 -18.06 30.39 27.90
CA SER A 125 -18.63 29.50 28.92
C SER A 125 -20.10 29.82 29.17
N ILE A 126 -20.87 28.85 29.66
CA ILE A 126 -22.29 29.09 29.99
C ILE A 126 -22.48 30.09 31.15
N ALA A 127 -21.43 30.39 31.92
CA ALA A 127 -21.49 31.37 33.00
C ALA A 127 -21.44 32.81 32.48
N GLU A 128 -20.73 33.06 31.37
CA GLU A 128 -20.58 34.39 30.78
C GLU A 128 -21.84 34.85 30.05
N GLY A 129 -22.52 33.97 29.30
CA GLY A 129 -23.76 34.32 28.58
C GLY A 129 -24.96 34.72 29.47
N ALA A 130 -24.90 34.46 30.79
CA ALA A 130 -25.91 34.91 31.74
C ALA A 130 -25.76 36.39 32.14
N LYS A 131 -24.56 36.98 31.99
CA LYS A 131 -24.30 38.39 32.31
C LYS A 131 -24.80 39.33 31.21
N GLU A 132 -24.87 38.88 29.96
CA GLU A 132 -25.32 39.68 28.82
C GLU A 132 -26.85 39.79 28.71
N ALA A 133 -27.61 38.75 29.10
CA ALA A 133 -29.08 38.76 29.03
C ALA A 133 -29.78 39.62 30.11
N GLY A 134 -29.03 40.20 31.06
CA GLY A 134 -29.55 41.00 32.18
C GLY A 134 -29.43 42.52 32.02
N ASN A 135 -28.81 43.01 30.94
CA ASN A 135 -28.50 44.44 30.74
C ASN A 135 -29.11 45.00 29.44
N GLU A 136 -30.44 45.00 29.33
CA GLU A 136 -31.14 45.94 28.45
C GLU A 136 -31.67 47.11 29.29
N ARG A 137 -30.78 48.07 29.62
CA ARG A 137 -31.15 49.47 29.92
C ARG A 137 -29.90 50.36 30.01
N GLU A 138 -29.82 51.26 29.02
CA GLU A 138 -29.16 52.59 29.01
C GLU A 138 -27.65 52.72 29.32
N GLY A 139 -26.92 53.26 28.33
CA GLY A 139 -26.00 54.40 28.57
C GLY A 139 -24.49 54.14 28.79
N ASN A 140 -23.76 54.00 27.68
CA ASN A 140 -22.42 54.54 27.35
C ASN A 140 -21.19 54.47 28.31
N VAL A 141 -20.07 54.02 27.68
CA VAL A 141 -18.62 54.25 27.90
C VAL A 141 -17.82 53.33 28.87
N SER A 142 -16.88 52.61 28.23
CA SER A 142 -15.58 52.05 28.69
C SER A 142 -15.47 51.26 30.00
N ASP A 143 -15.18 49.96 29.89
CA ASP A 143 -13.91 49.43 30.39
C ASP A 143 -13.60 48.04 29.82
N ALA A 144 -12.33 47.82 29.50
CA ALA A 144 -11.81 46.55 29.00
C ALA A 144 -11.46 45.61 30.17
N SER A 145 -12.17 44.49 30.31
CA SER A 145 -11.59 43.22 30.79
C SER A 145 -12.57 42.03 30.72
N SER A 146 -12.13 40.99 30.00
CA SER A 146 -12.35 39.55 30.26
C SER A 146 -13.74 38.92 30.06
N GLY A 147 -14.13 38.69 28.80
CA GLY A 147 -14.81 37.44 28.43
C GLY A 147 -13.78 36.56 27.72
N LEU A 148 -13.35 35.45 28.32
CA LEU A 148 -12.27 34.62 27.78
C LEU A 148 -12.87 33.62 26.80
N SER A 149 -13.14 34.07 25.57
CA SER A 149 -13.42 33.15 24.46
C SER A 149 -12.24 32.18 24.29
N ARG A 150 -12.55 30.88 24.18
CA ARG A 150 -11.54 29.82 24.22
C ARG A 150 -11.65 28.89 23.03
N ASP A 151 -10.50 28.50 22.51
CA ASP A 151 -10.38 27.47 21.49
C ASP A 151 -10.16 26.10 22.14
N PHE A 152 -10.85 25.08 21.61
CA PHE A 152 -10.79 23.71 22.10
C PHE A 152 -10.18 22.75 21.09
N SER A 153 -9.31 21.86 21.59
CA SER A 153 -8.81 20.71 20.84
C SER A 153 -9.00 19.48 21.73
N PRO A 154 -10.17 18.83 21.68
CA PRO A 154 -10.52 17.80 22.64
C PRO A 154 -9.62 16.58 22.47
N THR A 155 -9.01 16.15 23.56
CA THR A 155 -8.15 14.96 23.60
C THR A 155 -8.92 13.71 24.00
N VAL A 156 -10.06 13.88 24.67
CA VAL A 156 -10.90 12.78 25.17
C VAL A 156 -12.35 12.96 24.73
N LEU A 157 -12.95 11.90 24.20
CA LEU A 157 -14.39 11.80 23.93
C LEU A 157 -15.05 10.96 25.02
N VAL A 158 -16.00 11.52 25.79
CA VAL A 158 -16.81 10.76 26.75
C VAL A 158 -18.27 11.02 26.49
N SER A 159 -19.04 9.99 26.16
CA SER A 159 -20.43 10.18 25.74
C SER A 159 -21.30 8.96 25.97
N ASN A 160 -22.56 9.21 26.34
CA ASN A 160 -23.65 8.26 26.22
C ASN A 160 -24.28 8.39 24.82
N LEU A 161 -23.72 7.66 23.85
CA LEU A 161 -24.09 7.87 22.45
C LEU A 161 -25.51 7.35 22.14
N PRO A 162 -26.31 8.09 21.35
CA PRO A 162 -27.63 7.63 20.92
C PRO A 162 -27.54 6.33 20.11
N TYR A 163 -28.37 5.34 20.47
CA TYR A 163 -28.22 3.97 19.98
C TYR A 163 -28.37 3.81 18.46
N ASN A 164 -29.15 4.68 17.82
CA ASN A 164 -29.41 4.64 16.38
C ASN A 164 -28.27 5.24 15.52
N VAL A 165 -27.40 6.07 16.09
CA VAL A 165 -26.36 6.81 15.34
C VAL A 165 -24.96 6.71 15.95
N ALA A 166 -24.77 5.93 17.02
CA ALA A 166 -23.51 5.83 17.76
C ALA A 166 -22.29 5.55 16.88
N VAL A 167 -22.35 4.54 15.99
CA VAL A 167 -21.20 4.16 15.14
C VAL A 167 -20.88 5.26 14.11
N PRO A 168 -21.83 5.80 13.32
CA PRO A 168 -21.57 6.94 12.45
C PRO A 168 -20.97 8.15 13.17
N VAL A 169 -21.53 8.55 14.32
CA VAL A 169 -21.03 9.69 15.12
C VAL A 169 -19.59 9.43 15.55
N LEU A 170 -19.31 8.25 16.08
CA LEU A 170 -17.97 7.88 16.51
C LEU A 170 -16.96 7.95 15.35
N LEU A 171 -17.27 7.34 14.19
CA LEU A 171 -16.37 7.33 13.03
C LEU A 171 -16.18 8.72 12.42
N HIS A 172 -17.20 9.58 12.49
CA HIS A 172 -17.13 10.99 12.09
C HIS A 172 -16.19 11.77 13.00
N LEU A 173 -16.38 11.72 14.32
CA LEU A 173 -15.56 12.47 15.27
C LEU A 173 -14.09 12.04 15.20
N PHE A 174 -13.80 10.75 15.07
CA PHE A 174 -12.42 10.28 14.87
C PHE A 174 -11.81 10.72 13.52
N ALA A 175 -12.63 10.97 12.50
CA ALA A 175 -12.15 11.55 11.24
C ALA A 175 -11.86 13.05 11.38
N THR A 176 -12.81 13.77 11.98
CA THR A 176 -12.84 15.24 12.03
C THR A 176 -11.88 15.82 13.06
N PHE A 177 -11.65 15.10 14.17
CA PHE A 177 -10.80 15.56 15.27
C PHE A 177 -9.63 14.58 15.47
N PRO A 178 -8.52 14.76 14.74
CA PRO A 178 -7.30 13.97 14.93
C PRO A 178 -6.73 14.05 16.36
N SER A 179 -7.02 15.15 17.08
CA SER A 179 -6.62 15.37 18.47
C SER A 179 -7.29 14.45 19.48
N ILE A 180 -8.41 13.80 19.15
CA ILE A 180 -9.04 12.82 20.06
C ILE A 180 -8.15 11.58 20.13
N GLU A 181 -7.43 11.42 21.23
CA GLU A 181 -6.51 10.30 21.48
C GLU A 181 -7.22 9.12 22.13
N ARG A 182 -8.21 9.40 22.97
CA ARG A 182 -8.95 8.40 23.73
C ARG A 182 -10.45 8.67 23.67
N ALA A 183 -11.24 7.61 23.65
CA ALA A 183 -12.69 7.71 23.80
C ALA A 183 -13.21 6.64 24.77
N LEU A 184 -14.16 7.03 25.63
CA LEU A 184 -14.99 6.10 26.38
C LEU A 184 -16.45 6.40 26.05
N VAL A 185 -17.06 5.53 25.25
CA VAL A 185 -18.45 5.70 24.83
C VAL A 185 -19.34 4.61 25.39
N MET A 186 -20.52 4.97 25.84
CA MET A 186 -21.57 4.03 26.22
C MET A 186 -22.48 3.80 25.03
N VAL A 187 -22.69 2.54 24.67
CA VAL A 187 -23.57 2.09 23.58
C VAL A 187 -24.32 0.84 24.00
N GLN A 188 -25.29 0.38 23.19
CA GLN A 188 -25.94 -0.91 23.42
C GLN A 188 -24.91 -2.04 23.46
N LYS A 189 -25.13 -3.04 24.32
CA LYS A 189 -24.17 -4.14 24.52
C LYS A 189 -23.81 -4.89 23.23
N GLU A 190 -24.78 -5.13 22.34
CA GLU A 190 -24.51 -5.75 21.03
C GLU A 190 -23.61 -4.88 20.13
N VAL A 191 -23.83 -3.56 20.14
CA VAL A 191 -23.01 -2.60 19.39
C VAL A 191 -21.59 -2.55 19.96
N ALA A 192 -21.43 -2.55 21.29
CA ALA A 192 -20.13 -2.62 21.95
C ALA A 192 -19.37 -3.89 21.57
N GLN A 193 -20.03 -5.04 21.65
CA GLN A 193 -19.48 -6.33 21.23
C GLN A 193 -19.04 -6.31 19.77
N ARG A 194 -19.84 -5.71 18.88
CA ARG A 194 -19.51 -5.58 17.46
C ARG A 194 -18.31 -4.66 17.22
N LEU A 195 -18.23 -3.51 17.88
CA LEU A 195 -17.07 -2.60 17.78
C LEU A 195 -15.78 -3.28 18.23
N CYS A 196 -15.84 -4.11 19.27
CA CYS A 196 -14.68 -4.80 19.86
C CYS A 196 -14.42 -6.20 19.28
N ALA A 197 -15.22 -6.64 18.30
CA ALA A 197 -15.12 -7.97 17.72
C ALA A 197 -13.77 -8.18 17.02
N ARG A 198 -13.25 -9.41 17.08
CA ARG A 198 -12.03 -9.80 16.37
C ARG A 198 -12.35 -10.47 15.02
N PRO A 199 -11.46 -10.38 14.02
CA PRO A 199 -11.58 -11.14 12.78
C PRO A 199 -11.84 -12.63 13.05
N GLY A 200 -12.62 -13.26 12.18
CA GLY A 200 -13.05 -14.66 12.27
C GLY A 200 -14.25 -14.91 13.19
N THR A 201 -14.71 -13.91 13.95
CA THR A 201 -15.87 -14.08 14.85
C THR A 201 -17.21 -13.78 14.16
N LYS A 202 -18.29 -14.44 14.62
CA LYS A 202 -19.66 -14.24 14.09
C LYS A 202 -20.23 -12.84 14.30
N ILE A 203 -19.64 -12.02 15.15
CA ILE A 203 -20.11 -10.65 15.40
C ILE A 203 -19.25 -9.60 14.69
N TYR A 204 -18.09 -9.99 14.15
CA TYR A 204 -17.21 -9.11 13.39
C TYR A 204 -17.90 -8.58 12.12
N GLY A 205 -17.70 -7.30 11.82
CA GLY A 205 -18.28 -6.68 10.64
C GLY A 205 -17.80 -5.25 10.42
N VAL A 206 -18.52 -4.51 9.57
CA VAL A 206 -18.18 -3.14 9.16
C VAL A 206 -17.75 -2.22 10.32
N PRO A 207 -18.48 -2.12 11.45
CA PRO A 207 -18.05 -1.26 12.56
C PRO A 207 -16.70 -1.66 13.16
N SER A 208 -16.44 -2.97 13.30
CA SER A 208 -15.20 -3.53 13.84
C SER A 208 -14.00 -3.14 12.98
N VAL A 209 -14.14 -3.28 11.66
CA VAL A 209 -13.07 -2.99 10.70
C VAL A 209 -12.83 -1.49 10.60
N LYS A 210 -13.91 -0.69 10.50
CA LYS A 210 -13.81 0.77 10.33
C LYS A 210 -13.28 1.47 11.59
N ILE A 211 -13.59 1.01 12.80
CA ILE A 211 -12.99 1.61 14.00
C ILE A 211 -11.50 1.24 14.12
N ALA A 212 -11.11 0.04 13.68
CA ALA A 212 -9.72 -0.42 13.66
C ALA A 212 -8.80 0.43 12.75
N TRP A 213 -9.38 1.18 11.80
CA TRP A 213 -8.66 2.19 11.02
C TRP A 213 -8.04 3.28 11.91
N TYR A 214 -8.79 3.73 12.93
CA TYR A 214 -8.37 4.83 13.80
C TYR A 214 -7.63 4.36 15.05
N GLY A 215 -8.01 3.21 15.60
CA GLY A 215 -7.58 2.84 16.93
C GLY A 215 -7.97 1.44 17.36
N ARG A 216 -7.58 1.07 18.58
CA ARG A 216 -7.96 -0.20 19.19
C ARG A 216 -9.19 0.00 20.08
N ALA A 217 -10.29 -0.68 19.75
CA ALA A 217 -11.47 -0.76 20.61
C ALA A 217 -11.36 -1.92 21.61
N ARG A 218 -11.79 -1.71 22.85
CA ARG A 218 -11.86 -2.70 23.92
C ARG A 218 -13.18 -2.60 24.67
N MET A 219 -13.68 -3.75 25.12
CA MET A 219 -14.84 -3.81 26.00
C MET A 219 -14.45 -3.27 27.37
N GLY A 220 -15.18 -2.25 27.82
CA GLY A 220 -15.20 -1.80 29.20
C GLY A 220 -16.29 -2.53 30.00
N SER A 221 -16.76 -1.88 31.06
CA SER A 221 -17.80 -2.43 31.93
C SER A 221 -19.19 -2.49 31.30
N ASP A 222 -19.98 -3.49 31.69
CA ASP A 222 -21.43 -3.50 31.47
C ASP A 222 -22.15 -2.44 32.34
N ILE A 223 -23.23 -1.87 31.79
CA ILE A 223 -24.13 -0.91 32.43
C ILE A 223 -25.57 -1.43 32.30
N SER A 224 -26.20 -1.72 33.45
CA SER A 224 -27.56 -2.27 33.47
C SER A 224 -28.57 -1.27 32.92
N ARG A 225 -29.51 -1.72 32.09
CA ARG A 225 -30.65 -0.89 31.62
C ARG A 225 -31.48 -0.26 32.74
N ARG A 226 -31.42 -0.77 33.98
CA ARG A 226 -32.17 -0.25 35.14
C ARG A 226 -31.70 1.14 35.59
N VAL A 227 -30.50 1.57 35.21
CA VAL A 227 -29.96 2.89 35.59
C VAL A 227 -30.41 4.02 34.66
N PHE A 228 -31.39 3.77 33.79
CA PHE A 228 -31.83 4.71 32.77
C PHE A 228 -33.31 5.04 32.90
N TYR A 229 -33.66 6.27 32.52
CA TYR A 229 -35.02 6.72 32.29
C TYR A 229 -35.16 7.35 30.88
N PRO A 230 -36.11 6.87 30.05
CA PRO A 230 -36.82 5.61 30.19
C PRO A 230 -35.86 4.43 30.16
N GLN A 231 -36.29 3.29 30.71
CA GLN A 231 -35.48 2.07 30.69
C GLN A 231 -35.42 1.51 29.25
N PRO A 232 -34.22 1.28 28.69
CA PRO A 232 -34.07 0.66 27.37
C PRO A 232 -34.36 -0.84 27.42
N ASN A 233 -34.62 -1.40 26.24
CA ASN A 233 -34.95 -2.83 26.10
C ASN A 233 -33.74 -3.75 26.36
N VAL A 234 -32.53 -3.25 26.11
CA VAL A 234 -31.27 -4.00 26.19
C VAL A 234 -30.31 -3.32 27.16
N ASP A 235 -29.36 -4.08 27.72
CA ASP A 235 -28.27 -3.52 28.51
C ASP A 235 -27.28 -2.75 27.63
N SER A 236 -26.53 -1.86 28.27
CA SER A 236 -25.48 -1.05 27.65
C SER A 236 -24.11 -1.54 28.10
N ALA A 237 -23.06 -1.16 27.38
CA ALA A 237 -21.69 -1.41 27.76
C ALA A 237 -20.80 -0.23 27.35
N LEU A 238 -19.70 -0.07 28.07
CA LEU A 238 -18.67 0.90 27.77
C LEU A 238 -17.70 0.34 26.73
N VAL A 239 -17.25 1.19 25.82
CA VAL A 239 -16.24 0.88 24.81
C VAL A 239 -15.12 1.89 24.94
N GLU A 240 -13.95 1.40 25.29
CA GLU A 240 -12.72 2.17 25.32
C GLU A 240 -12.04 2.10 23.95
N ILE A 241 -11.63 3.25 23.41
CA ILE A 241 -10.94 3.33 22.12
C ILE A 241 -9.69 4.19 22.31
N THR A 242 -8.55 3.62 21.95
CA THR A 242 -7.26 4.34 21.93
C THR A 242 -6.81 4.53 20.49
N ARG A 243 -6.56 5.78 20.07
CA ARG A 243 -6.07 6.11 18.73
C ARG A 243 -4.67 5.55 18.50
N ARG A 244 -4.35 5.17 17.27
CA ARG A 244 -3.00 4.82 16.82
C ARG A 244 -2.28 6.05 16.27
N THR A 245 -0.96 6.10 16.45
CA THR A 245 -0.07 7.15 15.89
C THR A 245 -0.12 7.23 14.36
N GLN A 246 -0.39 6.11 13.67
CA GLN A 246 -0.67 6.09 12.23
C GLN A 246 -1.99 5.33 11.94
N PRO A 247 -3.02 6.01 11.40
CA PRO A 247 -4.24 5.34 10.95
C PRO A 247 -3.96 4.43 9.75
N GLY A 248 -4.58 3.24 9.71
CA GLY A 248 -4.55 2.36 8.53
C GLY A 248 -3.41 1.34 8.41
N LEU A 249 -2.39 1.36 9.28
CA LEU A 249 -1.34 0.32 9.35
C LEU A 249 -1.18 -0.19 10.79
N PRO A 250 -1.16 -1.52 11.05
CA PRO A 250 -0.69 -2.02 12.33
C PRO A 250 0.85 -1.92 12.41
N SER A 251 1.38 -1.59 13.59
CA SER A 251 2.82 -1.70 13.87
C SER A 251 3.29 -3.13 13.59
N PRO A 252 4.48 -3.31 12.99
CA PRO A 252 5.06 -4.63 12.79
C PRO A 252 5.13 -5.35 14.15
N GLY A 253 4.68 -6.61 14.17
CA GLY A 253 4.57 -7.38 15.39
C GLY A 253 5.94 -7.61 16.03
N VAL A 254 6.19 -6.94 17.16
CA VAL A 254 7.27 -7.31 18.08
C VAL A 254 6.65 -8.19 19.16
N ASN A 255 6.98 -9.48 19.13
CA ASN A 255 6.83 -10.33 20.31
C ASN A 255 7.80 -9.82 21.38
N LYS A 256 7.24 -9.57 22.57
CA LYS A 256 7.88 -9.00 23.76
C LYS A 256 9.25 -9.60 24.09
N THR A 257 10.24 -8.74 24.36
CA THR A 257 10.91 -8.58 25.67
C THR A 257 11.83 -7.35 25.59
N GLU A 258 11.76 -6.51 26.65
CA GLU A 258 12.74 -5.53 27.19
C GLU A 258 13.88 -5.09 26.22
N ASP A 259 14.06 -3.82 25.85
CA ASP A 259 14.35 -2.68 26.72
C ASP A 259 14.14 -1.34 25.97
N VAL A 260 13.87 -0.28 26.73
CA VAL A 260 13.53 1.07 26.25
C VAL A 260 14.80 1.88 25.99
N SER A 261 15.06 2.27 24.73
CA SER A 261 15.55 3.61 24.30
C SER A 261 16.29 3.54 22.95
N SER A 262 15.66 3.94 21.84
CA SER A 262 16.30 4.62 20.67
C SER A 262 15.46 4.68 19.38
N GLU A 263 14.13 4.56 19.40
CA GLU A 263 13.31 4.59 18.16
C GLU A 263 12.61 5.93 17.86
N ALA A 264 13.00 7.02 18.54
CA ALA A 264 12.36 8.33 18.35
C ALA A 264 12.88 9.14 17.14
N ALA A 265 13.85 8.64 16.36
CA ALA A 265 14.57 9.45 15.37
C ALA A 265 14.40 9.06 13.89
N LEU A 266 13.69 7.99 13.55
CA LEU A 266 13.59 7.49 12.15
C LEU A 266 12.19 7.60 11.52
N GLY A 267 11.19 8.08 12.26
CA GLY A 267 9.81 8.20 11.78
C GLY A 267 9.46 9.48 11.03
N THR A 268 10.40 10.42 10.89
CA THR A 268 10.11 11.79 10.40
C THR A 268 10.59 12.06 8.97
N GLN A 269 11.14 11.08 8.25
CA GLN A 269 11.71 11.30 6.91
C GLN A 269 11.18 10.43 5.76
N ALA A 270 10.19 9.58 5.98
CA ALA A 270 9.36 9.07 4.88
C ALA A 270 8.10 9.94 4.82
N GLY A 271 7.84 10.61 3.69
CA GLY A 271 6.73 11.55 3.45
C GLY A 271 5.30 10.97 3.57
N LEU A 272 5.04 10.10 4.54
CA LEU A 272 3.75 9.60 4.96
C LEU A 272 3.05 10.67 5.81
N THR A 273 2.65 11.78 5.17
CA THR A 273 1.63 12.66 5.76
C THR A 273 0.34 11.88 5.95
N ALA A 274 -0.45 12.25 6.97
CA ALA A 274 -1.74 11.64 7.34
C ALA A 274 -2.56 11.16 6.12
N PRO A 275 -3.25 10.00 6.19
CA PRO A 275 -3.98 9.48 5.05
C PRO A 275 -4.93 10.55 4.51
N GLN A 276 -4.69 10.96 3.26
CA GLN A 276 -5.56 11.89 2.54
C GLN A 276 -6.99 11.30 2.56
N ALA A 277 -8.01 12.16 2.68
CA ALA A 277 -9.41 11.75 2.76
C ALA A 277 -9.82 10.72 1.67
N THR A 278 -9.15 10.77 0.52
CA THR A 278 -9.32 9.89 -0.65
C THR A 278 -8.99 8.41 -0.38
N GLU A 279 -7.98 8.10 0.44
CA GLU A 279 -7.60 6.71 0.73
C GLU A 279 -8.60 6.05 1.67
N ARG A 280 -8.95 6.76 2.76
CA ARG A 280 -9.94 6.29 3.73
C ARG A 280 -11.26 5.96 3.03
N GLU A 281 -11.73 6.82 2.15
CA GLU A 281 -12.96 6.61 1.39
C GLU A 281 -12.89 5.36 0.50
N ALA A 282 -11.78 5.16 -0.21
CA ALA A 282 -11.58 3.97 -1.04
C ALA A 282 -11.61 2.67 -0.22
N VAL A 283 -10.93 2.65 0.94
CA VAL A 283 -10.90 1.50 1.85
C VAL A 283 -12.29 1.27 2.46
N PHE A 284 -12.98 2.32 2.89
CA PHE A 284 -14.30 2.20 3.52
C PHE A 284 -15.35 1.71 2.52
N ASN A 285 -15.29 2.17 1.27
CA ASN A 285 -16.14 1.68 0.19
C ASN A 285 -15.88 0.18 -0.07
N LEU A 286 -14.61 -0.22 -0.18
CA LEU A 286 -14.23 -1.63 -0.31
C LEU A 286 -14.78 -2.48 0.86
N ILE A 287 -14.64 -2.01 2.10
CA ILE A 287 -15.20 -2.71 3.29
C ILE A 287 -16.71 -2.87 3.14
N ASP A 288 -17.43 -1.80 2.77
CA ASP A 288 -18.88 -1.85 2.60
C ASP A 288 -19.28 -2.85 1.51
N GLN A 289 -18.57 -2.88 0.38
CA GLN A 289 -18.79 -3.86 -0.69
C GLN A 289 -18.47 -5.30 -0.26
N ALA A 290 -17.37 -5.50 0.48
CA ALA A 290 -16.96 -6.82 0.97
C ALA A 290 -17.99 -7.41 1.95
N PHE A 291 -18.60 -6.57 2.78
CA PHE A 291 -19.61 -6.96 3.76
C PHE A 291 -21.05 -6.89 3.24
N ALA A 292 -21.29 -6.38 2.02
CA ALA A 292 -22.62 -6.29 1.40
C ALA A 292 -23.32 -7.66 1.32
N SER A 293 -22.55 -8.75 1.19
CA SER A 293 -23.09 -10.11 1.27
C SER A 293 -22.26 -10.98 2.22
N ARG A 294 -22.70 -11.05 3.48
CA ARG A 294 -22.03 -11.77 4.56
C ARG A 294 -21.72 -13.25 4.27
N ARG A 295 -22.51 -13.92 3.43
CA ARG A 295 -22.37 -15.36 3.15
C ARG A 295 -21.50 -15.67 1.94
N LYS A 296 -21.14 -14.66 1.13
CA LYS A 296 -20.36 -14.88 -0.10
C LYS A 296 -18.86 -14.90 0.20
N MET A 297 -18.14 -15.73 -0.57
CA MET A 297 -16.68 -15.67 -0.63
C MET A 297 -16.25 -14.35 -1.28
N LEU A 298 -15.07 -13.84 -0.94
CA LEU A 298 -14.53 -12.56 -1.43
C LEU A 298 -14.50 -12.50 -2.96
N ARG A 299 -14.11 -13.58 -3.64
CA ARG A 299 -14.15 -13.66 -5.12
C ARG A 299 -15.50 -13.30 -5.73
N ALA A 300 -16.59 -13.62 -5.03
CA ALA A 300 -17.96 -13.35 -5.49
C ALA A 300 -18.49 -12.00 -4.99
N GLY A 301 -18.13 -11.61 -3.76
CA GLY A 301 -18.54 -10.33 -3.17
C GLY A 301 -17.87 -9.12 -3.84
N LEU A 302 -16.62 -9.28 -4.26
CA LEU A 302 -15.81 -8.20 -4.84
C LEU A 302 -15.78 -8.18 -6.37
N LYS A 303 -16.59 -9.00 -7.04
CA LYS A 303 -16.58 -9.10 -8.51
C LYS A 303 -16.80 -7.75 -9.19
N THR A 304 -17.81 -6.99 -8.75
CA THR A 304 -18.14 -5.67 -9.31
C THR A 304 -17.12 -4.62 -8.90
N TRP A 305 -16.71 -4.63 -7.62
CA TRP A 305 -15.72 -3.68 -7.13
C TRP A 305 -14.38 -3.82 -7.86
N ALA A 306 -13.93 -5.04 -8.15
CA ALA A 306 -12.64 -5.28 -8.79
C ALA A 306 -12.57 -4.75 -10.23
N GLN A 307 -13.71 -4.56 -10.92
CA GLN A 307 -13.72 -4.13 -12.32
C GLN A 307 -12.95 -2.81 -12.53
N PRO A 308 -12.24 -2.66 -13.67
CA PRO A 308 -12.16 -3.60 -14.81
C PRO A 308 -11.31 -4.85 -14.58
N LEU A 309 -10.66 -4.97 -13.42
CA LEU A 309 -9.83 -6.13 -13.06
C LEU A 309 -10.69 -7.36 -12.69
N ALA A 310 -10.05 -8.52 -12.71
CA ALA A 310 -10.62 -9.74 -12.15
C ALA A 310 -10.36 -9.82 -10.63
N ALA A 311 -11.42 -10.10 -9.85
CA ALA A 311 -11.33 -10.16 -8.39
C ALA A 311 -10.39 -11.24 -7.88
N VAL A 312 -10.32 -12.41 -8.55
CA VAL A 312 -9.50 -13.54 -8.10
C VAL A 312 -7.99 -13.25 -8.22
N PRO A 313 -7.46 -12.81 -9.37
CA PRO A 313 -6.07 -12.36 -9.48
C PRO A 313 -5.73 -11.24 -8.48
N LEU A 314 -6.61 -10.25 -8.33
CA LEU A 314 -6.41 -9.13 -7.40
C LEU A 314 -6.30 -9.60 -5.94
N LEU A 315 -7.18 -10.52 -5.51
CA LEU A 315 -7.13 -11.11 -4.17
C LEU A 315 -5.84 -11.90 -3.94
N LYS A 316 -5.45 -12.74 -4.90
CA LYS A 316 -4.19 -13.50 -4.82
C LYS A 316 -2.97 -12.59 -4.76
N ALA A 317 -2.96 -11.53 -5.57
CA ALA A 317 -1.89 -10.53 -5.57
C ALA A 317 -1.81 -9.78 -4.24
N GLY A 318 -2.95 -9.51 -3.60
CA GLY A 318 -3.03 -9.02 -2.22
C GLY A 318 -2.73 -10.06 -1.14
N GLY A 319 -2.31 -11.28 -1.49
CA GLY A 319 -1.96 -12.35 -0.55
C GLY A 319 -3.18 -12.99 0.13
N ILE A 320 -4.39 -12.75 -0.39
CA ILE A 320 -5.66 -13.16 0.21
C ILE A 320 -6.23 -14.34 -0.57
N ASP A 321 -6.56 -15.43 0.14
CA ASP A 321 -7.23 -16.57 -0.46
C ASP A 321 -8.64 -16.14 -0.96
N PRO A 322 -8.93 -16.26 -2.27
CA PRO A 322 -10.20 -15.80 -2.85
C PRO A 322 -11.45 -16.50 -2.30
N THR A 323 -11.28 -17.65 -1.62
CA THR A 323 -12.36 -18.41 -0.98
C THR A 323 -12.67 -17.94 0.45
N GLN A 324 -11.82 -17.08 1.03
CA GLN A 324 -12.10 -16.47 2.33
C GLN A 324 -13.33 -15.56 2.27
N ARG A 325 -13.84 -15.21 3.45
CA ARG A 325 -14.92 -14.24 3.64
C ARG A 325 -14.37 -12.96 4.24
N ALA A 326 -15.06 -11.84 4.02
CA ALA A 326 -14.69 -10.53 4.55
C ALA A 326 -14.53 -10.52 6.08
N GLU A 327 -15.27 -11.38 6.79
CA GLU A 327 -15.18 -11.47 8.25
C GLU A 327 -13.85 -12.04 8.77
N ASN A 328 -13.01 -12.60 7.90
CA ASN A 328 -11.68 -13.11 8.25
C ASN A 328 -10.56 -12.08 8.00
N LEU A 329 -10.86 -10.93 7.38
CA LEU A 329 -9.87 -9.93 7.00
C LEU A 329 -9.70 -8.87 8.08
N GLU A 330 -8.47 -8.40 8.23
CA GLU A 330 -8.09 -7.22 9.02
C GLU A 330 -8.14 -5.94 8.18
N ILE A 331 -8.13 -4.78 8.85
CA ILE A 331 -8.13 -3.47 8.17
C ILE A 331 -6.94 -3.31 7.20
N LYS A 332 -5.79 -3.91 7.51
CA LYS A 332 -4.58 -3.87 6.66
C LYS A 332 -4.81 -4.58 5.32
N ASP A 333 -5.55 -5.68 5.31
CA ASP A 333 -5.82 -6.47 4.11
C ASP A 333 -6.69 -5.66 3.14
N PHE A 334 -7.68 -4.93 3.68
CA PHE A 334 -8.50 -4.01 2.90
C PHE A 334 -7.69 -2.81 2.38
N ALA A 335 -6.78 -2.25 3.18
CA ALA A 335 -5.91 -1.16 2.75
C ALA A 335 -4.99 -1.60 1.58
N VAL A 336 -4.35 -2.78 1.69
CA VAL A 336 -3.53 -3.36 0.63
C VAL A 336 -4.34 -3.58 -0.65
N LEU A 337 -5.52 -4.18 -0.56
CA LEU A 337 -6.38 -4.40 -1.73
C LEU A 337 -6.81 -3.10 -2.41
N ALA A 338 -7.19 -2.07 -1.64
CA ALA A 338 -7.61 -0.79 -2.19
C ALA A 338 -6.46 -0.09 -2.93
N ARG A 339 -5.26 -0.08 -2.34
CA ARG A 339 -4.04 0.46 -2.96
C ARG A 339 -3.67 -0.30 -4.22
N LEU A 340 -3.66 -1.64 -4.14
CA LEU A 340 -3.33 -2.50 -5.27
C LEU A 340 -4.30 -2.29 -6.44
N ARG A 341 -5.62 -2.25 -6.19
CA ARG A 341 -6.61 -1.96 -7.24
C ARG A 341 -6.35 -0.62 -7.90
N LYS A 342 -6.14 0.44 -7.11
CA LYS A 342 -5.85 1.79 -7.62
C LYS A 342 -4.60 1.80 -8.49
N ALA A 343 -3.53 1.16 -8.02
CA ALA A 343 -2.25 1.09 -8.71
C ALA A 343 -2.36 0.33 -10.04
N LEU A 344 -3.05 -0.83 -10.05
CA LEU A 344 -3.25 -1.61 -11.25
C LEU A 344 -4.10 -0.86 -12.28
N ILE A 345 -5.18 -0.18 -11.87
CA ILE A 345 -6.01 0.64 -12.77
C ILE A 345 -5.20 1.78 -13.39
N ALA A 346 -4.37 2.47 -12.61
CA ALA A 346 -3.50 3.53 -13.13
C ALA A 346 -2.53 2.99 -14.20
N GLY A 347 -2.01 1.77 -14.02
CA GLY A 347 -1.20 1.09 -15.04
C GLY A 347 -1.97 0.84 -16.36
N PHE A 348 -3.27 0.56 -16.30
CA PHE A 348 -4.12 0.41 -17.51
C PHE A 348 -4.37 1.73 -18.23
N GLU A 349 -4.50 2.84 -17.52
CA GLU A 349 -4.71 4.16 -18.13
C GLU A 349 -3.45 4.61 -18.91
N ASN A 350 -2.25 4.31 -18.39
CA ASN A 350 -0.97 4.61 -19.05
C ASN A 350 -0.75 3.83 -20.37
N LEU A 351 -1.30 2.62 -20.48
CA LEU A 351 -1.28 1.82 -21.72
C LEU A 351 -1.98 2.55 -22.88
N ALA A 352 -3.12 3.19 -22.61
CA ALA A 352 -3.89 3.91 -23.63
C ALA A 352 -3.15 5.16 -24.15
N GLU A 353 -2.34 5.81 -23.31
CA GLU A 353 -1.53 6.98 -23.69
C GLU A 353 -0.28 6.59 -24.50
N SER A 354 0.38 5.47 -24.17
CA SER A 354 1.61 5.01 -24.85
C SER A 354 1.41 4.54 -26.30
N VAL A 355 0.20 4.14 -26.68
CA VAL A 355 -0.16 3.72 -28.05
C VAL A 355 -0.33 4.92 -28.99
N ALA A 356 -0.39 6.15 -28.45
CA ALA A 356 -0.66 7.37 -29.23
C ALA A 356 0.58 8.08 -29.81
N THR A 357 1.72 7.40 -29.97
CA THR A 357 2.91 7.97 -30.64
C THR A 357 3.05 7.42 -32.08
N PRO A 358 3.05 8.28 -33.12
CA PRO A 358 3.13 7.82 -34.50
C PRO A 358 4.58 7.56 -34.91
N GLY A 359 4.95 6.29 -35.17
CA GLY A 359 6.15 5.97 -35.94
C GLY A 359 6.90 4.72 -35.49
N GLU A 360 6.40 3.54 -35.87
CA GLU A 360 7.21 2.46 -36.47
C GLU A 360 6.25 1.34 -36.90
N GLN A 361 5.97 1.28 -38.20
CA GLN A 361 5.19 0.20 -38.79
C GLN A 361 6.05 -1.07 -38.86
N ILE A 362 5.79 -2.03 -37.97
CA ILE A 362 6.22 -3.41 -38.17
C ILE A 362 5.28 -4.01 -39.24
N PRO A 363 5.78 -4.64 -40.33
CA PRO A 363 4.91 -5.20 -41.36
C PRO A 363 4.05 -6.33 -40.79
N THR A 364 2.74 -6.10 -40.71
CA THR A 364 1.74 -7.12 -40.43
C THR A 364 1.52 -7.99 -41.66
N GLU A 365 2.11 -9.19 -41.69
CA GLU A 365 1.58 -10.29 -42.50
C GLU A 365 0.62 -11.15 -41.66
N ALA A 366 -0.52 -11.46 -42.26
CA ALA A 366 -1.70 -12.00 -41.63
C ALA A 366 -1.49 -13.39 -40.98
N VAL A 367 -1.91 -13.51 -39.73
CA VAL A 367 -2.03 -14.79 -39.01
C VAL A 367 -3.30 -15.51 -39.49
N THR A 368 -3.14 -16.59 -40.25
CA THR A 368 -4.22 -17.57 -40.51
C THR A 368 -4.30 -18.60 -39.40
N ALA A 369 -5.52 -19.03 -39.05
CA ALA A 369 -5.85 -19.96 -37.98
C ALA A 369 -5.16 -21.35 -38.14
N PRO A 370 -4.90 -22.09 -37.04
CA PRO A 370 -4.19 -23.37 -37.10
C PRO A 370 -5.12 -24.51 -37.51
N ASP A 371 -4.68 -25.30 -38.50
CA ASP A 371 -5.20 -26.63 -38.79
C ASP A 371 -4.42 -27.67 -37.98
N ASP A 372 -5.14 -28.64 -37.40
CA ASP A 372 -4.63 -29.68 -36.53
C ASP A 372 -3.82 -30.73 -37.32
N THR A 373 -2.49 -30.66 -37.25
CA THR A 373 -1.48 -31.74 -37.08
C THR A 373 -0.10 -31.27 -37.60
N PRO A 374 0.99 -31.33 -36.79
CA PRO A 374 2.31 -30.85 -37.22
C PRO A 374 2.99 -31.86 -38.15
N ASN A 375 3.01 -31.54 -39.45
CA ASN A 375 3.86 -32.23 -40.42
C ASN A 375 5.17 -31.43 -40.61
N CYS A 376 6.16 -31.73 -39.78
CA CYS A 376 7.50 -31.15 -39.86
C CYS A 376 8.43 -32.06 -40.69
N ASP A 377 8.20 -32.28 -41.99
CA ASP A 377 9.31 -32.61 -42.88
C ASP A 377 9.00 -32.50 -44.40
N ALA A 378 10.00 -32.00 -45.13
CA ALA A 378 10.29 -32.11 -46.57
C ALA A 378 10.57 -30.79 -47.32
N ASN A 379 10.10 -29.62 -46.84
CA ASN A 379 10.23 -28.35 -47.60
C ASN A 379 10.80 -27.15 -46.80
N ALA A 380 11.52 -27.40 -45.70
CA ALA A 380 11.94 -26.35 -44.76
C ALA A 380 13.28 -25.63 -45.11
N LYS A 381 13.92 -25.97 -46.23
CA LYS A 381 15.26 -25.46 -46.57
C LYS A 381 15.23 -23.95 -46.84
N GLY A 382 15.98 -23.17 -46.05
CA GLY A 382 16.13 -21.71 -46.24
C GLY A 382 15.07 -20.84 -45.55
N LYS A 383 14.09 -21.42 -44.86
CA LYS A 383 13.15 -20.64 -44.03
C LYS A 383 13.92 -19.88 -42.96
N THR A 384 13.50 -18.64 -42.70
CA THR A 384 14.15 -17.74 -41.75
C THR A 384 13.11 -17.04 -40.89
N SER A 385 13.39 -16.88 -39.60
CA SER A 385 12.66 -15.97 -38.72
C SER A 385 13.62 -15.17 -37.84
N ILE A 386 13.13 -14.03 -37.36
CA ILE A 386 13.84 -13.10 -36.50
C ILE A 386 12.94 -12.80 -35.30
N ALA A 387 13.50 -12.83 -34.11
CA ALA A 387 12.83 -12.39 -32.89
C ALA A 387 13.80 -11.64 -31.98
N SER A 388 13.26 -10.90 -31.01
CA SER A 388 14.06 -10.13 -30.06
C SER A 388 13.48 -10.17 -28.64
N ALA A 389 14.35 -10.05 -27.65
CA ALA A 389 13.99 -10.06 -26.22
C ALA A 389 14.73 -8.96 -25.46
N ASN A 390 14.06 -8.35 -24.48
CA ASN A 390 14.60 -7.25 -23.70
C ASN A 390 15.68 -7.69 -22.72
N GLY A 391 16.67 -6.82 -22.50
CA GLY A 391 17.43 -6.82 -21.26
C GLY A 391 16.55 -6.44 -20.07
N LYS A 392 17.04 -6.69 -18.86
CA LYS A 392 16.28 -6.44 -17.62
C LYS A 392 17.09 -5.74 -16.55
N ILE A 393 16.35 -5.13 -15.64
CA ILE A 393 16.84 -4.74 -14.32
C ILE A 393 15.97 -5.36 -13.21
N ASN A 394 16.50 -5.38 -11.99
CA ASN A 394 15.80 -5.82 -10.79
C ASN A 394 15.44 -4.60 -9.91
N LEU A 395 14.16 -4.25 -9.82
CA LEU A 395 13.67 -3.17 -8.94
C LEU A 395 13.51 -3.64 -7.48
N ALA A 396 13.31 -4.93 -7.29
CA ALA A 396 13.40 -5.58 -5.99
C ALA A 396 14.08 -6.94 -6.16
N LEU A 397 14.95 -7.33 -5.24
CA LEU A 397 15.49 -8.68 -5.16
C LEU A 397 15.69 -9.07 -3.69
N ALA A 398 14.91 -10.04 -3.25
CA ALA A 398 14.94 -10.61 -1.91
C ALA A 398 15.46 -12.04 -1.96
N CYS A 399 16.38 -12.38 -1.05
CA CYS A 399 16.97 -13.71 -0.93
C CYS A 399 16.48 -14.43 0.34
N GLY A 400 15.93 -15.62 0.14
CA GLY A 400 15.48 -16.52 1.18
C GLY A 400 16.56 -17.52 1.59
N LYS A 401 16.14 -18.59 2.26
CA LYS A 401 17.05 -19.67 2.66
C LYS A 401 17.59 -20.40 1.43
N SER A 402 18.84 -20.85 1.52
CA SER A 402 19.45 -21.72 0.53
C SER A 402 19.00 -23.17 0.75
N LEU A 403 18.54 -23.83 -0.31
CA LEU A 403 18.26 -25.25 -0.38
C LEU A 403 19.12 -25.82 -1.52
N ASP A 404 19.97 -26.80 -1.20
CA ASP A 404 20.85 -27.46 -2.18
C ASP A 404 21.78 -26.51 -2.98
N GLY A 405 22.18 -25.39 -2.37
CA GLY A 405 23.06 -24.39 -3.00
C GLY A 405 22.33 -23.35 -3.86
N TYR A 406 21.00 -23.37 -3.90
CA TYR A 406 20.18 -22.36 -4.58
C TYR A 406 19.25 -21.66 -3.58
N HIS A 407 19.20 -20.33 -3.64
CA HIS A 407 18.29 -19.56 -2.82
C HIS A 407 16.89 -19.54 -3.42
N ASP A 408 15.87 -19.62 -2.57
CA ASP A 408 14.57 -19.08 -2.92
C ASP A 408 14.71 -17.54 -3.07
N LEU A 409 14.12 -17.00 -4.13
CA LEU A 409 14.17 -15.61 -4.51
C LEU A 409 12.75 -15.04 -4.63
N THR A 410 12.64 -13.74 -4.37
CA THR A 410 11.51 -12.94 -4.83
C THR A 410 12.05 -11.69 -5.48
N THR A 411 11.56 -11.37 -6.67
CA THR A 411 12.09 -10.26 -7.47
C THR A 411 11.02 -9.56 -8.27
N VAL A 412 11.17 -8.24 -8.43
CA VAL A 412 10.42 -7.45 -9.41
C VAL A 412 11.37 -7.08 -10.54
N PHE A 413 11.17 -7.71 -11.68
CA PHE A 413 11.90 -7.41 -12.90
C PHE A 413 11.25 -6.26 -13.66
N GLN A 414 12.08 -5.47 -14.34
CA GLN A 414 11.63 -4.47 -15.29
C GLN A 414 12.46 -4.57 -16.57
N ALA A 415 11.77 -4.70 -17.70
CA ALA A 415 12.38 -4.69 -19.01
C ALA A 415 12.89 -3.30 -19.36
N VAL A 416 14.03 -3.25 -20.05
CA VAL A 416 14.60 -2.02 -20.59
C VAL A 416 14.58 -2.06 -22.12
N ASN A 417 14.63 -0.89 -22.76
CA ASN A 417 14.52 -0.73 -24.21
C ASN A 417 15.76 -1.18 -25.02
N VAL A 418 16.74 -1.83 -24.39
CA VAL A 418 17.83 -2.54 -25.08
C VAL A 418 17.47 -4.02 -25.26
N ARG A 419 17.76 -4.59 -26.43
CA ARG A 419 17.29 -5.92 -26.82
C ARG A 419 18.38 -6.74 -27.48
N GLU A 420 18.33 -8.05 -27.25
CA GLU A 420 19.03 -9.03 -28.06
C GLU A 420 18.16 -9.39 -29.27
N THR A 421 18.78 -9.57 -30.44
CA THR A 421 18.07 -10.01 -31.65
C THR A 421 18.65 -11.32 -32.15
N VAL A 422 17.80 -12.31 -32.38
CA VAL A 422 18.20 -13.62 -32.90
C VAL A 422 17.51 -13.90 -34.22
N LYS A 423 18.30 -14.25 -35.22
CA LYS A 423 17.85 -14.71 -36.53
C LYS A 423 18.20 -16.18 -36.71
N ILE A 424 17.21 -17.00 -37.05
CA ILE A 424 17.38 -18.44 -37.29
C ILE A 424 17.04 -18.73 -38.74
N THR A 425 17.98 -19.33 -39.47
CA THR A 425 17.79 -19.82 -40.84
C THR A 425 17.99 -21.34 -40.87
N LEU A 426 16.97 -22.09 -41.29
CA LEU A 426 17.02 -23.55 -41.32
C LEU A 426 18.00 -24.09 -42.36
N ARG A 427 18.75 -25.13 -41.98
CA ARG A 427 19.76 -25.80 -42.80
C ARG A 427 19.47 -27.31 -42.89
N PRO A 428 19.91 -27.99 -43.98
CA PRO A 428 19.72 -29.44 -44.09
C PRO A 428 20.44 -30.25 -43.00
N ARG A 429 21.64 -29.80 -42.61
CA ARG A 429 22.49 -30.39 -41.58
C ARG A 429 23.31 -29.28 -40.90
N ASP A 430 23.85 -29.60 -39.73
CA ASP A 430 24.77 -28.80 -38.91
C ASP A 430 24.17 -27.56 -38.26
N ILE A 431 24.72 -27.19 -37.10
CA ILE A 431 24.38 -25.94 -36.40
C ILE A 431 25.57 -24.98 -36.52
N GLU A 432 25.29 -23.78 -37.02
CA GLU A 432 26.26 -22.70 -37.12
C GLU A 432 25.80 -21.54 -36.25
N LEU A 433 26.62 -21.10 -35.30
CA LEU A 433 26.36 -19.94 -34.46
C LEU A 433 27.27 -18.78 -34.88
N GLN A 434 26.68 -17.60 -35.08
CA GLN A 434 27.41 -16.36 -35.32
C GLN A 434 26.93 -15.29 -34.33
N THR A 435 27.87 -14.62 -33.68
CA THR A 435 27.56 -13.55 -32.71
C THR A 435 28.14 -12.24 -33.24
N PHE A 436 27.31 -11.19 -33.24
CA PHE A 436 27.66 -9.84 -33.66
C PHE A 436 27.41 -8.88 -32.51
N PHE A 437 28.23 -7.85 -32.37
CA PHE A 437 28.06 -6.81 -31.36
C PHE A 437 27.68 -5.50 -32.05
N SER A 438 26.72 -4.80 -31.46
CA SER A 438 26.28 -3.48 -31.89
C SER A 438 26.29 -2.55 -30.70
N ALA A 439 26.77 -1.33 -30.90
CA ALA A 439 26.60 -0.27 -29.91
C ALA A 439 25.10 -0.12 -29.59
N PRO A 440 24.72 -0.11 -28.30
CA PRO A 440 23.36 0.21 -27.91
C PRO A 440 23.06 1.67 -28.29
N PRO A 441 21.82 1.99 -28.71
CA PRO A 441 21.45 3.38 -29.02
C PRO A 441 21.75 4.31 -27.84
N GLY A 442 22.49 5.40 -28.09
CA GLY A 442 22.83 6.40 -27.08
C GLY A 442 23.95 6.02 -26.11
N ALA A 443 24.58 4.85 -26.27
CA ALA A 443 25.70 4.45 -25.42
C ALA A 443 26.86 5.47 -25.45
N VAL A 444 27.40 5.78 -24.28
CA VAL A 444 28.53 6.70 -24.12
C VAL A 444 29.76 5.91 -23.67
N GLY A 445 30.83 5.96 -24.47
CA GLY A 445 32.09 5.25 -24.19
C GLY A 445 32.11 3.78 -24.60
N TYR A 446 31.13 3.31 -25.39
CA TYR A 446 31.02 1.91 -25.80
C TYR A 446 32.16 1.47 -26.72
N ASP A 447 32.73 0.29 -26.43
CA ASP A 447 33.72 -0.39 -27.26
C ASP A 447 33.32 -1.86 -27.45
N SER A 448 33.04 -2.25 -28.69
CA SER A 448 32.65 -3.61 -29.04
C SER A 448 33.78 -4.63 -28.82
N ALA A 449 35.05 -4.22 -28.88
CA ALA A 449 36.18 -5.13 -28.69
C ALA A 449 36.17 -5.74 -27.28
N ARG A 450 35.81 -4.95 -26.27
CA ARG A 450 35.70 -5.40 -24.87
C ARG A 450 34.63 -6.48 -24.70
N ASP A 451 33.43 -6.27 -25.24
CA ASP A 451 32.36 -7.25 -25.15
C ASP A 451 32.71 -8.53 -25.93
N GLN A 452 33.46 -8.40 -27.03
CA GLN A 452 33.96 -9.52 -27.82
C GLN A 452 35.02 -10.33 -27.06
N GLU A 453 35.95 -9.68 -26.36
CA GLU A 453 36.92 -10.32 -25.47
C GLU A 453 36.22 -11.06 -24.33
N ALA A 454 35.18 -10.46 -23.72
CA ALA A 454 34.40 -11.10 -22.66
C ALA A 454 33.68 -12.40 -23.10
N LEU A 455 33.53 -12.61 -24.41
CA LEU A 455 32.94 -13.82 -25.00
C LEU A 455 33.98 -14.84 -25.51
N ALA A 456 35.27 -14.50 -25.51
CA ALA A 456 36.33 -15.36 -26.07
C ALA A 456 36.51 -16.69 -25.32
N ASP A 457 36.17 -16.72 -24.03
CA ASP A 457 36.31 -17.90 -23.16
C ASP A 457 35.03 -18.76 -23.05
N LEU A 458 33.96 -18.42 -23.79
CA LEU A 458 32.68 -19.13 -23.71
C LEU A 458 32.55 -20.23 -24.78
N ASP A 459 32.25 -21.45 -24.33
CA ASP A 459 32.02 -22.61 -25.21
C ASP A 459 30.81 -22.38 -26.15
N PRO A 460 31.01 -22.39 -27.49
CA PRO A 460 29.93 -22.26 -28.47
C PRO A 460 28.83 -23.32 -28.34
N LEU A 461 29.16 -24.53 -27.87
CA LEU A 461 28.20 -25.62 -27.66
C LEU A 461 27.30 -25.40 -26.44
N ASN A 462 27.71 -24.52 -25.52
CA ASN A 462 26.94 -24.16 -24.32
C ASN A 462 26.13 -22.86 -24.50
N ASN A 463 26.06 -22.30 -25.71
CA ASN A 463 25.31 -21.08 -25.98
C ASN A 463 23.79 -21.30 -25.82
N LEU A 464 23.14 -20.38 -25.09
CA LEU A 464 21.71 -20.47 -24.77
C LEU A 464 20.80 -20.39 -26.00
N ALA A 465 21.19 -19.65 -27.06
CA ALA A 465 20.41 -19.58 -28.29
C ALA A 465 20.42 -20.92 -29.06
N THR A 466 21.57 -21.59 -29.11
CA THR A 466 21.70 -22.92 -29.70
C THR A 466 20.85 -23.94 -28.94
N ARG A 467 20.94 -23.95 -27.62
CA ARG A 467 20.16 -24.86 -26.76
C ARG A 467 18.66 -24.58 -26.86
N ALA A 468 18.25 -23.31 -26.94
CA ALA A 468 16.86 -22.93 -27.17
C ALA A 468 16.29 -23.47 -28.48
N PHE A 469 17.03 -23.32 -29.58
CA PHE A 469 16.65 -23.88 -30.87
C PHE A 469 16.47 -25.41 -30.79
N LEU A 470 17.45 -26.10 -30.19
CA LEU A 470 17.41 -27.56 -30.02
C LEU A 470 16.22 -28.04 -29.18
N LEU A 471 15.84 -27.32 -28.13
CA LEU A 471 14.66 -27.66 -27.32
C LEU A 471 13.36 -27.59 -28.13
N VAL A 472 13.17 -26.52 -28.91
CA VAL A 472 11.98 -26.38 -29.75
C VAL A 472 11.99 -27.41 -30.88
N ALA A 473 13.14 -27.62 -31.53
CA ALA A 473 13.32 -28.63 -32.57
C ALA A 473 12.98 -30.04 -32.05
N SER A 474 13.48 -30.41 -30.87
CA SER A 474 13.14 -31.69 -30.24
C SER A 474 11.66 -31.81 -29.92
N ARG A 475 10.99 -30.71 -29.56
CA ARG A 475 9.56 -30.71 -29.21
C ARG A 475 8.64 -30.94 -30.41
N CYS A 476 9.05 -30.50 -31.60
CA CYS A 476 8.32 -30.71 -32.87
C CYS A 476 8.90 -31.83 -33.76
N GLY A 477 9.94 -32.53 -33.30
CA GLY A 477 10.53 -33.65 -34.03
C GLY A 477 11.48 -33.27 -35.17
N TYR A 478 11.87 -31.99 -35.29
CA TYR A 478 12.76 -31.51 -36.35
C TYR A 478 14.20 -32.05 -36.18
N GLN A 479 14.74 -32.68 -37.23
CA GLN A 479 16.08 -33.30 -37.24
C GLN A 479 17.12 -32.54 -38.07
N GLY A 480 16.75 -31.41 -38.67
CA GLY A 480 17.66 -30.60 -39.49
C GLY A 480 18.58 -29.68 -38.68
N GLY A 481 19.43 -28.96 -39.39
CA GLY A 481 20.35 -27.97 -38.82
C GLY A 481 19.81 -26.54 -38.85
N ALA A 482 20.60 -25.58 -38.34
CA ALA A 482 20.27 -24.17 -38.43
C ALA A 482 21.51 -23.27 -38.40
N ARG A 483 21.44 -22.13 -39.09
CA ARG A 483 22.31 -20.98 -38.82
C ARG A 483 21.59 -20.06 -37.83
N ILE A 484 22.22 -19.81 -36.70
CA ILE A 484 21.73 -18.93 -35.62
C ILE A 484 22.66 -17.72 -35.58
N GLN A 485 22.10 -16.54 -35.84
CA GLN A 485 22.81 -15.27 -35.78
C GLN A 485 22.26 -14.46 -34.60
N VAL A 486 23.12 -14.15 -33.63
CA VAL A 486 22.80 -13.37 -32.44
C VAL A 486 23.43 -11.99 -32.57
N THR A 487 22.62 -10.94 -32.53
CA THR A 487 23.09 -9.55 -32.47
C THR A 487 22.93 -9.04 -31.05
N LYS A 488 24.07 -8.78 -30.41
CA LYS A 488 24.18 -8.36 -29.01
C LYS A 488 24.22 -6.87 -28.83
N GLN A 489 23.41 -6.40 -27.89
CA GLN A 489 23.36 -5.01 -27.43
C GLN A 489 23.22 -4.92 -25.90
N VAL A 490 22.70 -5.96 -25.23
CA VAL A 490 22.68 -6.00 -23.78
C VAL A 490 24.10 -6.29 -23.29
N PRO A 491 24.67 -5.45 -22.40
CA PRO A 491 26.01 -5.65 -21.87
C PRO A 491 26.28 -7.06 -21.33
N VAL A 492 27.42 -7.63 -21.74
CA VAL A 492 27.84 -8.97 -21.34
C VAL A 492 28.30 -8.95 -19.88
N ALA A 493 27.95 -9.97 -19.10
CA ALA A 493 28.32 -10.12 -17.67
C ALA A 493 27.92 -8.93 -16.76
N ALA A 494 27.01 -8.07 -17.20
CA ALA A 494 26.61 -6.84 -16.52
C ALA A 494 25.48 -7.00 -15.49
N GLY A 495 24.91 -8.20 -15.31
CA GLY A 495 23.70 -8.39 -14.48
C GLY A 495 22.38 -8.01 -15.16
N MET A 496 22.41 -7.69 -16.46
CA MET A 496 21.24 -7.32 -17.26
C MET A 496 20.60 -8.51 -18.02
N ALA A 497 21.09 -9.73 -17.76
CA ALA A 497 20.63 -10.98 -18.35
C ALA A 497 20.69 -11.07 -19.89
N GLY A 498 21.76 -10.54 -20.51
CA GLY A 498 21.97 -10.62 -21.96
C GLY A 498 21.93 -12.04 -22.53
N GLY A 499 22.58 -13.02 -21.88
CA GLY A 499 22.51 -14.42 -22.32
C GLY A 499 21.09 -15.01 -22.22
N SER A 500 20.31 -14.61 -21.23
CA SER A 500 18.92 -15.05 -21.10
C SER A 500 18.02 -14.43 -22.16
N ALA A 501 18.29 -13.17 -22.54
CA ALA A 501 17.63 -12.52 -23.67
C ALA A 501 17.96 -13.24 -25.00
N ASP A 502 19.18 -13.73 -25.21
CA ASP A 502 19.52 -14.58 -26.36
C ASP A 502 18.64 -15.83 -26.40
N GLY A 503 18.56 -16.54 -25.27
CA GLY A 503 17.76 -17.76 -25.14
C GLY A 503 16.27 -17.50 -25.41
N ALA A 504 15.72 -16.42 -24.86
CA ALA A 504 14.32 -16.05 -25.06
C ALA A 504 14.04 -15.66 -26.53
N ALA A 505 14.87 -14.83 -27.14
CA ALA A 505 14.76 -14.47 -28.55
C ALA A 505 14.89 -15.70 -29.47
N ALA A 506 15.80 -16.62 -29.15
CA ALA A 506 15.96 -17.86 -29.89
C ALA A 506 14.76 -18.80 -29.74
N LEU A 507 14.16 -18.93 -28.55
CA LEU A 507 12.91 -19.70 -28.36
C LEU A 507 11.78 -19.16 -29.24
N LEU A 508 11.64 -17.83 -29.31
CA LEU A 508 10.62 -17.17 -30.14
C LEU A 508 10.86 -17.39 -31.63
N ALA A 509 12.10 -17.14 -32.09
CA ALA A 509 12.47 -17.35 -33.49
C ALA A 509 12.35 -18.83 -33.90
N ALA A 510 12.73 -19.75 -33.02
CA ALA A 510 12.62 -21.19 -33.26
C ALA A 510 11.15 -21.64 -33.35
N ASN A 511 10.30 -21.20 -32.42
CA ASN A 511 8.88 -21.51 -32.42
C ASN A 511 8.20 -21.05 -33.72
N GLN A 512 8.60 -19.87 -34.21
CA GLN A 512 8.07 -19.31 -35.45
C GLN A 512 8.61 -20.02 -36.70
N VAL A 513 9.94 -20.20 -36.83
CA VAL A 513 10.54 -20.79 -38.04
C VAL A 513 10.17 -22.26 -38.22
N LEU A 514 10.03 -23.00 -37.12
CA LEU A 514 9.63 -24.41 -37.10
C LEU A 514 8.11 -24.59 -37.08
N GLN A 515 7.34 -23.51 -36.90
CA GLN A 515 5.88 -23.55 -36.74
C GLN A 515 5.47 -24.54 -35.63
N ALA A 516 6.17 -24.51 -34.50
CA ALA A 516 6.02 -25.51 -33.44
C ALA A 516 4.71 -25.36 -32.64
N GLY A 517 3.99 -24.25 -32.79
CA GLY A 517 2.67 -24.03 -32.19
C GLY A 517 2.66 -23.84 -30.67
N LEU A 518 3.84 -23.63 -30.06
CA LEU A 518 3.96 -23.49 -28.60
C LEU A 518 3.45 -22.12 -28.14
N ASN A 519 2.63 -22.12 -27.09
CA ASN A 519 2.17 -20.89 -26.45
C ASN A 519 3.23 -20.33 -25.49
N ARG A 520 3.02 -19.10 -24.99
CA ARG A 520 4.02 -18.40 -24.15
C ARG A 520 4.35 -19.15 -22.85
N LYS A 521 3.38 -19.82 -22.25
CA LYS A 521 3.58 -20.60 -21.02
C LYS A 521 4.44 -21.83 -21.31
N GLU A 522 4.18 -22.55 -22.40
CA GLU A 522 5.01 -23.69 -22.82
C GLU A 522 6.44 -23.26 -23.15
N LEU A 523 6.62 -22.12 -23.83
CA LEU A 523 7.93 -21.54 -24.07
C LEU A 523 8.63 -21.12 -22.77
N ALA A 524 7.90 -20.58 -21.79
CA ALA A 524 8.44 -20.23 -20.48
C ALA A 524 8.89 -21.47 -19.70
N GLU A 525 8.14 -22.56 -19.77
CA GLU A 525 8.53 -23.85 -19.17
C GLU A 525 9.82 -24.39 -19.81
N LEU A 526 9.96 -24.31 -21.14
CA LEU A 526 11.23 -24.64 -21.83
C LEU A 526 12.36 -23.69 -21.42
N GLY A 527 12.08 -22.38 -21.36
CA GLY A 527 13.04 -21.35 -20.98
C GLY A 527 13.60 -21.55 -19.58
N ALA A 528 12.76 -21.95 -18.62
CA ALA A 528 13.18 -22.23 -17.25
C ALA A 528 14.24 -23.35 -17.17
N SER A 529 14.23 -24.31 -18.11
CA SER A 529 15.25 -25.36 -18.22
C SER A 529 16.59 -24.88 -18.79
N LEU A 530 16.60 -23.72 -19.46
CA LEU A 530 17.80 -23.09 -20.02
C LEU A 530 18.49 -22.19 -18.99
N GLY A 531 17.70 -21.40 -18.27
CA GLY A 531 18.17 -20.52 -17.21
C GLY A 531 17.03 -19.72 -16.57
N ALA A 532 17.18 -19.37 -15.30
CA ALA A 532 16.10 -18.76 -14.50
C ALA A 532 15.57 -17.43 -15.06
N ASP A 533 16.43 -16.61 -15.68
CA ASP A 533 16.00 -15.33 -16.26
C ASP A 533 15.44 -15.46 -17.69
N VAL A 534 15.53 -16.63 -18.35
CA VAL A 534 15.03 -16.80 -19.75
C VAL A 534 13.52 -16.60 -19.87
N PRO A 535 12.69 -17.15 -18.97
CA PRO A 535 11.24 -16.91 -19.00
C PRO A 535 10.87 -15.43 -18.99
N PHE A 536 11.62 -14.58 -18.27
CA PHE A 536 11.35 -13.15 -18.23
C PHE A 536 11.42 -12.51 -19.62
N GLY A 537 12.44 -12.87 -20.42
CA GLY A 537 12.62 -12.35 -21.78
C GLY A 537 11.48 -12.69 -22.73
N LEU A 538 10.67 -13.70 -22.41
CA LEU A 538 9.44 -14.01 -23.14
C LEU A 538 8.30 -13.07 -22.77
N TYR A 539 8.24 -12.48 -21.58
CA TYR A 539 7.13 -11.59 -21.21
C TYR A 539 7.49 -10.12 -21.41
N GLY A 540 8.70 -9.72 -21.00
CA GLY A 540 9.11 -8.32 -20.96
C GLY A 540 8.27 -7.51 -19.95
N GLY A 541 8.27 -6.19 -20.11
CA GLY A 541 7.54 -5.27 -19.21
C GLY A 541 7.98 -5.38 -17.75
N THR A 542 7.03 -5.16 -16.84
CA THR A 542 7.22 -5.39 -15.40
C THR A 542 6.79 -6.81 -15.07
N CYS A 543 7.56 -7.56 -14.28
CA CYS A 543 7.24 -8.93 -13.90
C CYS A 543 7.58 -9.21 -12.43
N PHE A 544 6.77 -10.02 -11.77
CA PHE A 544 7.09 -10.65 -10.50
C PHE A 544 7.71 -12.02 -10.77
N GLY A 545 8.87 -12.29 -10.20
CA GLY A 545 9.53 -13.59 -10.20
C GLY A 545 9.62 -14.16 -8.79
N ASP A 546 9.35 -15.45 -8.65
CA ASP A 546 9.59 -16.19 -7.40
C ASP A 546 10.31 -17.54 -7.65
N ARG A 547 10.42 -18.37 -6.60
CA ARG A 547 11.22 -19.62 -6.60
C ARG A 547 12.69 -19.33 -6.83
N HIS A 548 13.29 -19.58 -8.00
CA HIS A 548 14.67 -19.16 -8.29
C HIS A 548 14.71 -17.95 -9.23
N GLY A 549 13.60 -17.22 -9.32
CA GLY A 549 13.38 -16.18 -10.32
C GLY A 549 12.89 -16.72 -11.68
N ASP A 550 12.70 -18.04 -11.80
CA ASP A 550 12.32 -18.77 -13.01
C ASP A 550 10.81 -18.80 -13.26
N ARG A 551 10.00 -18.64 -12.20
CA ARG A 551 8.55 -18.59 -12.35
C ARG A 551 8.08 -17.14 -12.44
N ILE A 552 7.69 -16.75 -13.66
CA ILE A 552 7.33 -15.38 -13.99
C ILE A 552 5.81 -15.18 -13.97
N THR A 553 5.38 -14.17 -13.23
CA THR A 553 4.05 -13.58 -13.30
C THR A 553 4.20 -12.18 -13.86
N PRO A 554 3.73 -11.90 -15.08
CA PRO A 554 3.68 -10.53 -15.59
C PRO A 554 2.94 -9.60 -14.58
N LEU A 555 3.44 -8.36 -14.36
CA LEU A 555 2.77 -7.19 -13.71
C LEU A 555 2.41 -6.01 -14.67
N PRO A 556 1.23 -5.31 -14.56
CA PRO A 556 0.76 -4.40 -15.62
C PRO A 556 1.81 -3.36 -16.04
N PRO A 557 1.72 -2.77 -17.24
CA PRO A 557 2.76 -1.88 -17.73
C PRO A 557 3.03 -0.70 -16.80
N ALA A 558 4.30 -0.53 -16.45
CA ALA A 558 4.79 0.62 -15.72
C ALA A 558 4.74 1.90 -16.56
N LYS A 559 4.68 3.04 -15.86
CA LYS A 559 5.01 4.32 -16.49
C LYS A 559 6.44 4.23 -17.04
N PRO A 560 6.72 4.70 -18.27
CA PRO A 560 8.07 4.73 -18.78
C PRO A 560 8.93 5.65 -17.92
N LEU A 561 9.86 5.06 -17.15
CA LEU A 561 10.90 5.80 -16.45
C LEU A 561 12.21 5.70 -17.21
N HIS A 562 13.06 6.69 -17.01
CA HIS A 562 14.38 6.76 -17.61
C HIS A 562 15.42 6.23 -16.64
N LEU A 563 16.48 5.65 -17.18
CA LEU A 563 17.58 5.15 -16.37
C LEU A 563 18.90 5.23 -17.12
N VAL A 564 20.00 5.19 -16.35
CA VAL A 564 21.33 4.98 -16.87
C VAL A 564 21.88 3.70 -16.27
N VAL A 565 22.43 2.82 -17.10
CA VAL A 565 23.22 1.69 -16.60
C VAL A 565 24.70 2.03 -16.80
N ALA A 566 25.41 2.22 -15.70
CA ALA A 566 26.87 2.32 -15.70
C ALA A 566 27.44 0.90 -15.63
N VAL A 567 28.06 0.47 -16.73
CA VAL A 567 28.65 -0.86 -16.86
C VAL A 567 30.04 -0.85 -16.24
N SER A 568 30.32 -1.82 -15.37
CA SER A 568 31.65 -2.00 -14.77
C SER A 568 32.61 -2.65 -15.78
N PRO A 569 33.90 -2.27 -15.81
CA PRO A 569 34.92 -2.97 -16.60
C PRO A 569 35.28 -4.34 -16.00
N GLN A 570 34.98 -4.56 -14.72
CA GLN A 570 35.21 -5.82 -14.02
C GLN A 570 33.94 -6.68 -14.04
N THR A 571 34.11 -8.02 -14.02
CA THR A 571 33.00 -8.98 -13.92
C THR A 571 32.85 -9.50 -12.49
N LEU A 572 31.63 -9.87 -12.11
CA LEU A 572 31.33 -10.40 -10.79
C LEU A 572 30.62 -11.76 -10.93
N PRO A 573 31.27 -12.88 -10.61
CA PRO A 573 30.64 -14.19 -10.74
C PRO A 573 29.47 -14.36 -9.78
N THR A 574 28.26 -14.60 -10.31
CA THR A 574 27.04 -14.80 -9.53
C THR A 574 27.21 -15.75 -8.33
N PRO A 575 27.86 -16.93 -8.45
CA PRO A 575 28.06 -17.83 -7.31
C PRO A 575 28.89 -17.23 -6.17
N GLN A 576 29.85 -16.34 -6.47
CA GLN A 576 30.66 -15.69 -5.45
C GLN A 576 29.84 -14.67 -4.65
N VAL A 577 28.94 -13.95 -5.31
CA VAL A 577 28.04 -12.98 -4.66
C VAL A 577 27.09 -13.69 -3.69
N PHE A 578 26.50 -14.81 -4.10
CA PHE A 578 25.67 -15.63 -3.21
C PHE A 578 26.46 -16.23 -2.06
N LYS A 579 27.68 -16.73 -2.30
CA LYS A 579 28.56 -17.20 -1.22
C LYS A 579 28.89 -16.08 -0.22
N GLN A 580 29.07 -14.85 -0.70
CA GLN A 580 29.31 -13.69 0.15
C GLN A 580 28.06 -13.26 0.93
N PHE A 581 26.86 -13.48 0.37
CA PHE A 581 25.57 -13.30 1.04
C PHE A 581 25.38 -14.31 2.18
N ASP A 582 25.67 -15.59 1.93
CA ASP A 582 25.55 -16.66 2.93
C ASP A 582 26.38 -16.42 4.20
N GLN A 583 27.52 -15.76 4.07
CA GLN A 583 28.40 -15.43 5.21
C GLN A 583 27.80 -14.41 6.18
N GLN A 584 26.72 -13.71 5.83
CA GLN A 584 26.20 -12.59 6.62
C GLN A 584 25.01 -12.96 7.52
N GLU A 585 24.57 -14.22 7.57
CA GLU A 585 23.29 -14.64 8.21
C GLU A 585 22.09 -13.73 7.83
N ALA A 586 22.16 -13.08 6.66
CA ALA A 586 21.22 -12.05 6.23
C ALA A 586 19.98 -12.62 5.51
N ALA A 587 19.86 -13.95 5.43
CA ALA A 587 18.74 -14.60 4.77
C ALA A 587 17.41 -14.24 5.46
N ARG A 588 16.42 -13.82 4.67
CA ARG A 588 15.13 -13.42 5.22
C ARG A 588 14.41 -14.61 5.86
N ALA A 589 13.83 -14.38 7.04
CA ALA A 589 12.97 -15.36 7.71
C ALA A 589 11.75 -15.75 6.86
N SER A 590 11.22 -14.79 6.10
CA SER A 590 10.17 -14.98 5.10
C SER A 590 10.41 -14.08 3.91
N LEU A 591 10.28 -14.63 2.69
CA LEU A 591 10.32 -13.84 1.47
C LEU A 591 9.08 -12.95 1.33
N PRO A 592 9.23 -11.73 0.80
CA PRO A 592 8.09 -10.87 0.49
C PRO A 592 7.20 -11.53 -0.57
N LYS A 593 5.89 -11.40 -0.44
CA LYS A 593 4.93 -11.73 -1.49
C LYS A 593 4.57 -10.46 -2.28
N LEU A 594 3.84 -10.62 -3.38
CA LEU A 594 3.38 -9.49 -4.18
C LEU A 594 2.62 -8.43 -3.35
N ALA A 595 1.85 -8.86 -2.34
CA ALA A 595 1.15 -8.00 -1.40
C ALA A 595 2.08 -7.13 -0.56
N ASP A 596 3.21 -7.69 -0.16
CA ASP A 596 4.24 -7.00 0.63
C ASP A 596 4.98 -5.97 -0.23
N LEU A 597 5.02 -6.18 -1.56
CA LEU A 597 5.64 -5.30 -2.55
C LEU A 597 4.68 -4.25 -3.13
N ALA A 598 3.45 -4.16 -2.61
CA ALA A 598 2.42 -3.29 -3.18
C ALA A 598 2.84 -1.81 -3.21
N ALA A 599 3.63 -1.35 -2.23
CA ALA A 599 4.12 0.02 -2.20
C ALA A 599 5.09 0.30 -3.37
N LEU A 600 6.06 -0.59 -3.60
CA LEU A 600 7.01 -0.48 -4.72
C LEU A 600 6.28 -0.42 -6.05
N LEU A 601 5.34 -1.34 -6.27
CA LEU A 601 4.55 -1.38 -7.51
C LEU A 601 3.73 -0.11 -7.69
N THR A 602 3.15 0.42 -6.62
CA THR A 602 2.44 1.70 -6.67
C THR A 602 3.36 2.82 -7.13
N ALA A 603 4.57 2.89 -6.57
CA ALA A 603 5.57 3.89 -6.93
C ALA A 603 6.02 3.74 -8.40
N VAL A 604 6.25 2.52 -8.87
CA VAL A 604 6.57 2.21 -10.28
C VAL A 604 5.45 2.66 -11.22
N TYR A 605 4.18 2.40 -10.88
CA TYR A 605 3.04 2.74 -11.74
C TYR A 605 2.70 4.23 -11.77
N THR A 606 2.91 4.92 -10.66
CA THR A 606 2.68 6.36 -10.56
C THR A 606 3.89 7.18 -11.02
N GLY A 607 5.06 6.56 -11.13
CA GLY A 607 6.33 7.25 -11.33
C GLY A 607 6.71 8.14 -10.16
N ASP A 608 6.34 7.73 -8.94
CA ASP A 608 6.70 8.45 -7.71
C ASP A 608 8.16 8.18 -7.36
N PHE A 609 9.03 9.06 -7.84
CA PHE A 609 10.48 8.93 -7.70
C PHE A 609 10.94 8.95 -6.23
N ALA A 610 10.30 9.78 -5.39
CA ALA A 610 10.60 9.85 -3.97
C ALA A 610 10.27 8.53 -3.28
N ALA A 611 9.10 7.94 -3.55
CA ALA A 611 8.75 6.64 -3.00
C ALA A 611 9.66 5.51 -3.53
N LEU A 612 10.03 5.53 -4.82
CA LEU A 612 10.95 4.55 -5.39
C LEU A 612 12.30 4.52 -4.67
N SER A 613 12.80 5.69 -4.23
CA SER A 613 14.10 5.78 -3.56
C SER A 613 14.19 5.01 -2.25
N GLU A 614 13.07 4.83 -1.56
CA GLU A 614 12.96 4.09 -0.30
C GLU A 614 12.56 2.62 -0.50
N LEU A 615 12.05 2.28 -1.68
CA LEU A 615 11.38 1.00 -1.93
C LEU A 615 12.15 0.08 -2.88
N VAL A 616 13.07 0.60 -3.69
CA VAL A 616 13.98 -0.22 -4.52
C VAL A 616 15.03 -0.84 -3.61
N PHE A 617 15.19 -2.17 -3.69
CA PHE A 617 16.18 -2.87 -2.87
C PHE A 617 16.73 -4.11 -3.56
N ASN A 618 17.94 -4.50 -3.17
CA ASN A 618 18.57 -5.73 -3.62
C ASN A 618 19.42 -6.31 -2.47
N ASP A 619 19.00 -7.46 -1.94
CA ASP A 619 19.71 -8.16 -0.86
C ASP A 619 21.16 -8.55 -1.26
N LEU A 620 21.46 -8.62 -2.57
CA LEU A 620 22.80 -8.93 -3.11
C LEU A 620 23.70 -7.69 -3.28
N GLN A 621 23.19 -6.47 -3.07
CA GLN A 621 23.97 -5.25 -3.23
C GLN A 621 25.16 -5.19 -2.25
N LEU A 622 24.92 -5.39 -0.95
CA LEU A 622 25.99 -5.37 0.05
C LEU A 622 27.06 -6.46 -0.20
N PRO A 623 26.71 -7.72 -0.51
CA PRO A 623 27.66 -8.73 -0.97
C PRO A 623 28.48 -8.28 -2.19
N ALA A 624 27.85 -7.68 -3.20
CA ALA A 624 28.54 -7.20 -4.39
C ALA A 624 29.52 -6.07 -4.07
N LEU A 625 29.13 -5.10 -3.23
CA LEU A 625 30.02 -4.02 -2.78
C LEU A 625 31.24 -4.52 -1.99
N LYS A 626 31.11 -5.61 -1.22
CA LYS A 626 32.25 -6.20 -0.51
C LYS A 626 33.26 -6.86 -1.45
N LEU A 627 32.76 -7.49 -2.52
CA LEU A 627 33.60 -8.15 -3.52
C LEU A 627 34.22 -7.15 -4.49
N LEU A 628 33.51 -6.07 -4.80
CA LEU A 628 33.96 -5.01 -5.70
C LEU A 628 33.67 -3.61 -5.10
N PRO A 629 34.54 -3.10 -4.21
CA PRO A 629 34.34 -1.83 -3.52
C PRO A 629 34.26 -0.59 -4.43
N GLU A 630 34.84 -0.67 -5.63
CA GLU A 630 34.81 0.42 -6.63
C GLU A 630 33.39 0.82 -7.04
N LEU A 631 32.42 -0.09 -6.92
CA LEU A 631 31.01 0.19 -7.20
C LEU A 631 30.42 1.26 -6.28
N THR A 632 30.95 1.42 -5.05
CA THR A 632 30.49 2.46 -4.11
C THR A 632 30.70 3.85 -4.70
N ALA A 633 31.84 4.11 -5.34
CA ALA A 633 32.11 5.41 -5.94
C ALA A 633 31.14 5.73 -7.09
N THR A 634 30.74 4.73 -7.88
CA THR A 634 29.73 4.90 -8.94
C THR A 634 28.34 5.17 -8.36
N LEU A 635 27.94 4.46 -7.30
CA LEU A 635 26.68 4.72 -6.59
C LEU A 635 26.64 6.14 -6.02
N GLU A 636 27.71 6.59 -5.36
CA GLU A 636 27.79 7.92 -4.76
C GLU A 636 27.76 9.03 -5.83
N ALA A 637 28.55 8.90 -6.89
CA ALA A 637 28.59 9.87 -7.99
C ALA A 637 27.23 10.03 -8.70
N ALA A 638 26.47 8.93 -8.85
CA ALA A 638 25.13 8.98 -9.41
C ALA A 638 24.14 9.67 -8.45
N LYS A 639 24.24 9.38 -7.14
CA LYS A 639 23.38 9.99 -6.11
C LYS A 639 23.60 11.49 -6.00
N GLU A 640 24.84 11.96 -6.07
CA GLU A 640 25.19 13.39 -6.06
C GLU A 640 24.57 14.16 -7.23
N GLN A 641 24.30 13.47 -8.35
CA GLN A 641 23.63 14.02 -9.52
C GLN A 641 22.11 13.87 -9.49
N GLY A 642 21.54 13.48 -8.34
CA GLY A 642 20.10 13.37 -8.13
C GLY A 642 19.47 12.11 -8.73
N ALA A 643 20.26 11.12 -9.12
CA ALA A 643 19.75 9.83 -9.55
C ALA A 643 19.44 8.91 -8.36
N LEU A 644 18.67 7.86 -8.60
CA LEU A 644 18.46 6.75 -7.66
C LEU A 644 19.29 5.53 -8.11
N PRO A 645 20.48 5.31 -7.51
CA PRO A 645 21.38 4.25 -7.94
C PRO A 645 21.22 2.97 -7.12
N PHE A 646 21.33 1.81 -7.79
CA PHE A 646 21.30 0.49 -7.17
C PHE A 646 22.00 -0.55 -8.05
N ILE A 647 22.43 -1.65 -7.45
CA ILE A 647 22.95 -2.81 -8.17
C ILE A 647 21.79 -3.64 -8.70
N SER A 648 21.80 -3.95 -9.99
CA SER A 648 20.78 -4.82 -10.60
C SER A 648 21.21 -6.28 -10.60
N GLY A 649 20.45 -7.12 -9.89
CA GLY A 649 20.72 -8.56 -9.82
C GLY A 649 22.00 -8.86 -9.01
N SER A 650 22.80 -9.81 -9.48
CA SER A 650 24.10 -10.17 -8.89
C SER A 650 25.29 -9.60 -9.67
N GLY A 651 25.05 -8.79 -10.71
CA GLY A 651 26.11 -8.27 -11.57
C GLY A 651 26.73 -6.97 -11.04
N PRO A 652 27.86 -6.53 -11.60
CA PRO A 652 28.57 -5.35 -11.15
C PRO A 652 28.07 -4.04 -11.79
N SER A 653 26.93 -4.03 -12.50
CA SER A 653 26.43 -2.79 -13.11
C SER A 653 25.56 -2.00 -12.14
N VAL A 654 25.73 -0.69 -12.18
CA VAL A 654 24.94 0.25 -11.39
C VAL A 654 23.83 0.82 -12.28
N ALA A 655 22.58 0.49 -11.94
CA ALA A 655 21.41 1.10 -12.56
C ALA A 655 21.03 2.35 -11.79
N CYS A 656 20.78 3.45 -12.50
CA CYS A 656 20.46 4.76 -11.95
C CYS A 656 19.13 5.24 -12.52
N LEU A 657 18.04 5.21 -11.76
CA LEU A 657 16.77 5.82 -12.23
C LEU A 657 16.88 7.33 -12.22
N VAL A 658 16.25 7.98 -13.20
CA VAL A 658 16.10 9.43 -13.33
C VAL A 658 14.72 9.78 -13.88
N GLU A 659 14.27 11.02 -13.67
CA GLU A 659 12.92 11.42 -14.03
C GLU A 659 12.75 11.69 -15.52
N THR A 660 13.82 12.11 -16.21
CA THR A 660 13.75 12.55 -17.61
C THR A 660 14.86 11.97 -18.49
N ALA A 661 14.59 11.88 -19.80
CA ALA A 661 15.58 11.47 -20.79
C ALA A 661 16.82 12.38 -20.79
N ASP A 662 16.63 13.70 -20.64
CA ASP A 662 17.72 14.67 -20.60
C ASP A 662 18.64 14.46 -19.39
N GLN A 663 18.06 14.12 -18.23
CA GLN A 663 18.85 13.73 -17.07
C GLN A 663 19.64 12.45 -17.34
N ALA A 664 19.03 11.45 -18.01
CA ALA A 664 19.71 10.20 -18.35
C ALA A 664 20.91 10.45 -19.27
N THR A 665 20.77 11.28 -20.31
CA THR A 665 21.88 11.61 -21.22
C THR A 665 23.03 12.34 -20.51
N LYS A 666 22.70 13.32 -19.65
CA LYS A 666 23.70 14.06 -18.86
C LYS A 666 24.43 13.14 -17.89
N LEU A 667 23.67 12.33 -17.15
CA LEU A 667 24.22 11.38 -16.19
C LEU A 667 25.10 10.33 -16.89
N ALA A 668 24.67 9.78 -18.03
CA ALA A 668 25.48 8.83 -18.80
C ALA A 668 26.82 9.45 -19.24
N THR A 669 26.80 10.71 -19.69
CA THR A 669 28.02 11.43 -20.06
C THR A 669 28.97 11.61 -18.88
N SER A 670 28.43 11.93 -17.70
CA SER A 670 29.24 12.10 -16.49
C SER A 670 29.78 10.77 -15.95
N LEU A 671 28.94 9.74 -15.84
CA LEU A 671 29.36 8.44 -15.32
C LEU A 671 30.39 7.77 -16.22
N ALA A 672 30.30 7.94 -17.55
CA ALA A 672 31.29 7.39 -18.50
C ALA A 672 32.69 8.02 -18.37
N GLN A 673 32.87 9.09 -17.59
CA GLN A 673 34.18 9.68 -17.31
C GLN A 673 34.86 9.07 -16.08
N LEU A 674 34.15 8.25 -15.30
CA LEU A 674 34.71 7.58 -14.12
C LEU A 674 35.56 6.39 -14.55
N GLU A 675 36.75 6.24 -13.95
CA GLU A 675 37.69 5.15 -14.29
C GLU A 675 37.07 3.76 -14.04
N GLN A 676 36.22 3.64 -13.03
CA GLN A 676 35.50 2.42 -12.68
C GLN A 676 34.25 2.15 -13.54
N VAL A 677 33.98 2.97 -14.57
CA VAL A 677 32.87 2.79 -15.51
C VAL A 677 33.41 2.53 -16.90
N ALA A 678 33.11 1.35 -17.43
CA ALA A 678 33.49 0.92 -18.77
C ALA A 678 32.82 1.76 -19.86
N TYR A 679 31.51 1.95 -19.72
CA TYR A 679 30.64 2.78 -20.55
C TYR A 679 29.30 2.95 -19.84
N ALA A 680 28.52 3.95 -20.26
CA ALA A 680 27.21 4.23 -19.69
C ALA A 680 26.12 4.15 -20.76
N LEU A 681 24.98 3.55 -20.39
CA LEU A 681 23.85 3.33 -21.28
C LEU A 681 22.63 4.10 -20.80
N PRO A 682 22.22 5.21 -21.47
CA PRO A 682 20.93 5.81 -21.24
C PRO A 682 19.83 4.91 -21.83
N LEU A 683 18.89 4.49 -20.99
CA LEU A 683 17.82 3.55 -21.31
C LEU A 683 16.48 4.10 -20.82
N ALA A 684 15.42 3.40 -21.18
CA ALA A 684 14.08 3.60 -20.63
C ALA A 684 13.42 2.26 -20.32
N PHE A 685 12.43 2.28 -19.44
CA PHE A 685 11.55 1.14 -19.23
C PHE A 685 10.86 0.77 -20.55
N SER A 686 10.95 -0.50 -20.92
CA SER A 686 10.18 -1.04 -22.05
C SER A 686 8.83 -1.50 -21.54
N ALA A 687 7.76 -1.06 -22.20
CA ALA A 687 6.48 -1.73 -22.08
C ALA A 687 6.62 -3.19 -22.55
N GLY A 688 5.86 -4.10 -21.94
CA GLY A 688 5.75 -5.48 -22.44
C GLY A 688 5.00 -5.52 -23.77
N ASP A 689 5.00 -6.68 -24.42
CA ASP A 689 4.26 -6.89 -25.67
C ASP A 689 2.75 -6.62 -25.45
N PRO A 690 2.14 -5.64 -26.14
CA PRO A 690 0.75 -5.23 -25.91
C PRO A 690 -0.28 -6.34 -26.17
N ASP A 691 0.03 -7.32 -27.04
CA ASP A 691 -0.85 -8.48 -27.28
C ASP A 691 -0.84 -9.48 -26.11
N ILE A 692 0.26 -9.52 -25.36
CA ILE A 692 0.39 -10.26 -24.09
C ILE A 692 -0.30 -9.46 -22.97
N ALA A 693 -0.27 -8.13 -23.02
CA ALA A 693 -0.71 -7.16 -22.00
C ALA A 693 -2.23 -7.14 -21.68
N GLY A 694 -3.09 -7.66 -22.56
CA GLY A 694 -4.55 -7.62 -22.34
C GLY A 694 -5.13 -8.93 -21.81
N LYS A 695 -4.96 -10.03 -22.55
CA LYS A 695 -5.70 -11.29 -22.33
C LYS A 695 -5.18 -12.15 -21.18
N GLN A 696 -3.88 -12.12 -20.89
CA GLN A 696 -3.27 -12.94 -19.82
C GLN A 696 -3.31 -12.25 -18.44
N TRP A 697 -3.70 -10.98 -18.40
CA TRP A 697 -3.77 -10.14 -17.19
C TRP A 697 -5.15 -10.16 -16.56
N LEU A 698 -6.15 -10.14 -17.44
CA LEU A 698 -7.55 -10.25 -17.09
C LEU A 698 -7.93 -11.68 -16.70
N ALA A 699 -7.20 -12.68 -17.21
CA ALA A 699 -7.33 -14.10 -16.87
C ALA A 699 -6.56 -14.44 -15.59
#